data_AF-A0A928SVL9-F1
#
_entry.id   AF-A0A928SVL9-F1
#
_cell.length_a   1.000
_cell.length_b   1.000
_cell.length_c   1.000
_cell.angle_alpha   90.00
_cell.angle_beta   90.00
_cell.angle_gamma   90.00
#
_symmetry.space_group_name_H-M   'P 1'
#
loop_
_entity.id
_entity.type
_entity.pdbx_description
1 polymer ?
#
loop_
_entity_poly.entity_id
_entity_poly.type
_entity_poly.pdbx_seq_one_letter_code
_entity_poly.pdbx_strand_id
1 'polypeptide(L)'
;MLIFSAGLAFSCAESESSSTGTGSCGDGKRAATEICEGTDLGGNSCVTEGFAAGQLKCSAACGLDTSGCCNNVCVNVGDTTCEGNVVMKCAELASGCRTWIKDDDCAATGKTCSATGGGAVCKSSSCQDACTTVSATQCNGTAIESCATGPDGCKAWTKSSDCADQGQSCDDSSGAAQCSGSCVDACKAGELQCSGNVLRECAKQSGGCLGWVTKTDCAASGGVCSAASGTAACDSSCPAKCAKEGLQICSNNAIQTCTKGTNGCLDLVKTQDCGSLLCKLGAGGTAKCEGVCNSPCPTLNAKQCNANVVEECQATTGGCQEWKITTTCPLGQACDSTGGTFSCKAATPTGEDCGHVIVVQKGLNTINWTASKNDYLTTAPSCSWADVDGPDVVLVYQPTFTGTVDYTFEKPVDTRWVAVVGSGVCGNLSSQLSCVSEYSDVSMGDSFSVTAGTTYFMYVADTTSGSLPLSKPLKLQITEIDCSSFSAGTVSTSPANGATTSSLKPKLSVTFETAVTTTTGTVTVTGNKGTNLSYNVATASEISFSTDDKTMYIEPVNPFPAGEVVTVSWTGLNDAKCSKPLKAAAWNFTVITPPCAPGTGGMIGKTVTKLPTGTASSYPSVYYVVPDQAPTGNVYFGGSTELWRVPKSGGTGVEVTTAAGLGSSHLGYDMVVSGNDLFTIESKSSGTTGFVWRISKDAGASFGLTDFATFPAAPADTMDSANLYKGRIYMVTTDSVQIWSVDALAASPPTTAKLEASVPSEGSCYGIAVDDKFFYLTCGDDDRLVRVDRTTSAVTLLTNSLDLSTTQNYLHAKDTTGDGTADFLYFKAGDDIVYFTCNPGGATPYSDVLASYGTGYGSYGLGLDAAANKLYAWDDSTYELVVIQ
;
A
#
# COMPACT_ATOMS: atom_id res chain seq x y z
N MET A 1 18.74 -92.35 -61.29
CA MET A 1 18.01 -93.53 -60.77
C MET A 1 17.29 -93.08 -59.52
N LEU A 2 15.95 -93.20 -59.55
CA LEU A 2 14.93 -92.90 -58.53
C LEU A 2 14.67 -91.43 -58.13
N ILE A 3 13.36 -91.17 -58.10
CA ILE A 3 12.58 -89.94 -57.87
C ILE A 3 12.14 -89.93 -56.39
N PHE A 4 12.05 -88.77 -55.73
CA PHE A 4 10.86 -88.27 -54.99
C PHE A 4 11.11 -86.95 -54.26
N SER A 5 10.10 -86.09 -54.33
CA SER A 5 9.93 -84.79 -53.66
C SER A 5 9.45 -84.95 -52.22
N ALA A 6 9.84 -84.03 -51.31
CA ALA A 6 9.01 -83.47 -50.23
C ALA A 6 9.78 -82.34 -49.52
N GLY A 7 9.12 -81.20 -49.27
CA GLY A 7 9.71 -80.04 -48.60
C GLY A 7 9.50 -80.02 -47.08
N LEU A 8 10.12 -79.03 -46.42
CA LEU A 8 9.61 -78.23 -45.30
C LEU A 8 10.72 -77.28 -44.79
N ALA A 9 10.31 -76.08 -44.37
CA ALA A 9 11.13 -74.95 -43.96
C ALA A 9 12.02 -75.21 -42.74
N PHE A 10 13.19 -74.56 -42.66
CA PHE A 10 13.83 -74.22 -41.38
C PHE A 10 14.78 -73.01 -41.52
N SER A 11 14.71 -72.16 -40.50
CA SER A 11 15.42 -70.88 -40.29
C SER A 11 16.94 -70.94 -40.47
N CYS A 12 17.53 -69.85 -40.98
CA CYS A 12 18.96 -69.57 -40.84
C CYS A 12 19.17 -68.73 -39.57
N ALA A 13 19.84 -69.30 -38.57
CA ALA A 13 20.51 -68.56 -37.52
C ALA A 13 21.83 -69.28 -37.23
N GLU A 14 22.94 -68.74 -37.74
CA GLU A 14 24.28 -69.13 -37.32
C GLU A 14 24.60 -68.40 -36.01
N SER A 15 24.77 -69.18 -34.94
CA SER A 15 25.36 -68.74 -33.69
C SER A 15 26.87 -69.01 -33.73
N GLU A 16 27.69 -67.96 -33.78
CA GLU A 16 29.06 -68.04 -33.26
C GLU A 16 29.27 -66.99 -32.17
N SER A 17 29.64 -67.52 -31.01
CA SER A 17 29.94 -66.92 -29.73
C SER A 17 30.89 -65.71 -29.82
N SER A 18 30.33 -64.52 -29.62
CA SER A 18 31.06 -63.35 -29.12
C SER A 18 30.87 -63.29 -27.60
N SER A 19 31.96 -63.43 -26.84
CA SER A 19 31.97 -63.22 -25.41
C SER A 19 31.73 -61.74 -25.11
N THR A 20 30.48 -61.33 -24.94
CA THR A 20 30.17 -60.05 -24.29
C THR A 20 30.41 -60.25 -22.80
N GLY A 21 31.56 -59.77 -22.33
CA GLY A 21 31.84 -59.65 -20.91
C GLY A 21 30.74 -58.85 -20.25
N THR A 22 29.88 -59.52 -19.49
CA THR A 22 29.01 -58.90 -18.52
C THR A 22 29.92 -58.40 -17.40
N GLY A 23 30.38 -57.15 -17.50
CA GLY A 23 31.05 -56.48 -16.39
C GLY A 23 30.16 -56.53 -15.16
N SER A 24 30.75 -56.90 -14.03
CA SER A 24 30.05 -56.96 -12.76
C SER A 24 30.49 -55.77 -11.93
N CYS A 25 29.53 -54.98 -11.47
CA CYS A 25 29.80 -53.79 -10.68
C CYS A 25 30.75 -54.07 -9.50
N GLY A 26 31.78 -53.24 -9.36
CA GLY A 26 32.81 -53.37 -8.34
C GLY A 26 34.04 -54.17 -8.78
N ASP A 27 34.18 -54.49 -10.08
CA ASP A 27 35.34 -55.23 -10.62
C ASP A 27 36.55 -54.34 -10.94
N GLY A 28 36.42 -53.02 -10.74
CA GLY A 28 37.46 -52.04 -10.96
C GLY A 28 37.70 -51.66 -12.43
N LYS A 29 36.86 -52.11 -13.38
CA LYS A 29 36.90 -51.68 -14.79
C LYS A 29 35.50 -51.37 -15.33
N ARG A 30 35.24 -50.09 -15.63
CA ARG A 30 33.95 -49.65 -16.18
C ARG A 30 33.62 -50.39 -17.49
N ALA A 31 32.62 -51.26 -17.46
CA ALA A 31 32.10 -51.93 -18.64
C ALA A 31 31.17 -51.01 -19.46
N ALA A 32 30.87 -51.38 -20.71
CA ALA A 32 30.03 -50.58 -21.60
C ALA A 32 28.60 -50.35 -21.08
N THR A 33 28.12 -51.21 -20.18
CA THR A 33 26.79 -51.12 -19.56
C THR A 33 26.79 -50.42 -18.19
N GLU A 34 27.95 -50.04 -17.67
CA GLU A 34 28.08 -49.37 -16.36
C GLU A 34 28.24 -47.86 -16.53
N ILE A 35 27.49 -47.09 -15.73
CA ILE A 35 27.53 -45.62 -15.77
C ILE A 35 28.80 -45.11 -15.09
N CYS A 36 29.26 -45.81 -14.05
CA CYS A 36 30.50 -45.55 -13.32
C CYS A 36 31.06 -46.85 -12.72
N GLU A 37 32.33 -46.88 -12.33
CA GLU A 37 33.00 -47.98 -11.61
C GLU A 37 34.05 -47.43 -10.64
N GLY A 38 33.85 -47.60 -9.34
CA GLY A 38 34.74 -47.06 -8.31
C GLY A 38 34.95 -45.55 -8.43
N THR A 39 36.16 -45.13 -8.83
CA THR A 39 36.50 -43.72 -9.09
C THR A 39 36.41 -43.32 -10.57
N ASP A 40 36.21 -44.27 -11.48
CA ASP A 40 35.95 -44.00 -12.90
C ASP A 40 34.47 -43.64 -13.08
N LEU A 41 34.17 -42.34 -13.08
CA LEU A 41 32.80 -41.81 -13.18
C LEU A 41 32.30 -41.65 -14.61
N GLY A 42 33.03 -42.10 -15.63
CA GLY A 42 32.60 -41.93 -17.01
C GLY A 42 32.58 -40.51 -17.55
N GLY A 43 33.32 -39.60 -16.91
CA GLY A 43 33.31 -38.17 -17.21
C GLY A 43 32.18 -37.41 -16.51
N ASN A 44 31.32 -38.10 -15.76
CA ASN A 44 30.29 -37.46 -14.95
C ASN A 44 30.89 -36.78 -13.71
N SER A 45 30.30 -35.66 -13.33
CA SER A 45 30.61 -34.88 -12.14
C SER A 45 29.33 -34.31 -11.57
N CYS A 46 29.34 -33.77 -10.34
CA CYS A 46 28.15 -33.11 -9.79
C CYS A 46 27.60 -32.02 -10.73
N VAL A 47 28.48 -31.33 -11.47
CA VAL A 47 28.09 -30.30 -12.44
C VAL A 47 27.39 -30.90 -13.66
N THR A 48 27.81 -32.06 -14.17
CA THR A 48 27.13 -32.70 -15.30
C THR A 48 25.78 -33.30 -14.91
N GLU A 49 25.60 -33.64 -13.64
CA GLU A 49 24.33 -34.12 -13.07
C GLU A 49 23.38 -32.99 -12.61
N GLY A 50 23.74 -31.72 -12.89
CA GLY A 50 22.87 -30.56 -12.63
C GLY A 50 23.01 -29.90 -11.25
N PHE A 51 24.07 -30.23 -10.50
CA PHE A 51 24.39 -29.58 -9.22
C PHE A 51 25.45 -28.47 -9.39
N ALA A 52 25.55 -27.57 -8.41
CA ALA A 52 26.51 -26.46 -8.47
C ALA A 52 27.97 -26.93 -8.28
N ALA A 53 28.22 -27.82 -7.31
CA ALA A 53 29.53 -28.40 -7.04
C ALA A 53 29.40 -29.68 -6.18
N GLY A 54 30.50 -30.13 -5.57
CA GLY A 54 30.55 -31.29 -4.67
C GLY A 54 31.31 -32.49 -5.24
N GLN A 55 31.25 -33.61 -4.52
CA GLN A 55 31.95 -34.84 -4.86
C GLN A 55 30.97 -35.94 -5.28
N LEU A 56 30.92 -36.22 -6.58
CA LEU A 56 30.15 -37.32 -7.13
C LEU A 56 30.85 -38.65 -6.83
N LYS A 57 30.08 -39.67 -6.46
CA LYS A 57 30.60 -41.02 -6.17
C LYS A 57 29.92 -42.04 -7.07
N CYS A 58 30.56 -43.20 -7.23
CA CYS A 58 29.91 -44.36 -7.80
C CYS A 58 29.34 -45.22 -6.67
N SER A 59 28.06 -45.55 -6.74
CA SER A 59 27.42 -46.46 -5.79
C SER A 59 27.89 -47.91 -5.99
N ALA A 60 27.67 -48.77 -4.99
CA ALA A 60 27.93 -50.21 -5.09
C ALA A 60 27.05 -50.94 -6.13
N ALA A 61 26.10 -50.23 -6.75
CA ALA A 61 25.27 -50.73 -7.85
C ALA A 61 25.64 -50.09 -9.20
N CYS A 62 26.77 -49.38 -9.28
CA CYS A 62 27.29 -48.74 -10.50
C CYS A 62 26.36 -47.68 -11.11
N GLY A 63 25.48 -47.14 -10.27
CA GLY A 63 24.79 -45.88 -10.49
C GLY A 63 25.52 -44.71 -9.83
N LEU A 64 25.31 -43.51 -10.36
CA LEU A 64 25.84 -42.28 -9.79
C LEU A 64 25.19 -42.00 -8.42
N ASP A 65 26.02 -41.75 -7.42
CA ASP A 65 25.62 -41.32 -6.09
C ASP A 65 25.89 -39.81 -5.94
N THR A 66 24.80 -39.04 -6.00
CA THR A 66 24.80 -37.59 -5.91
C THR A 66 24.71 -37.07 -4.48
N SER A 67 24.74 -37.93 -3.46
CA SER A 67 24.64 -37.52 -2.05
C SER A 67 25.80 -36.63 -1.58
N GLY A 68 26.94 -36.65 -2.29
CA GLY A 68 28.06 -35.74 -2.07
C GLY A 68 28.01 -34.45 -2.91
N CYS A 69 26.99 -34.28 -3.75
CA CYS A 69 26.77 -33.09 -4.56
C CYS A 69 25.98 -32.03 -3.79
N CYS A 70 26.18 -30.77 -4.12
CA CYS A 70 25.50 -29.67 -3.43
C CYS A 70 25.16 -28.51 -4.38
N ASN A 71 24.19 -27.71 -3.95
CA ASN A 71 23.76 -26.50 -4.65
C ASN A 71 24.18 -25.25 -3.89
N ASN A 72 24.33 -24.15 -4.61
CA ASN A 72 24.54 -22.83 -4.01
C ASN A 72 23.21 -22.34 -3.43
N VAL A 73 23.19 -22.12 -2.11
CA VAL A 73 22.03 -21.56 -1.38
C VAL A 73 22.14 -20.03 -1.29
N CYS A 74 23.32 -19.48 -1.60
CA CYS A 74 23.58 -18.05 -1.66
C CYS A 74 24.49 -17.70 -2.86
N VAL A 75 24.39 -16.46 -3.35
CA VAL A 75 24.93 -16.06 -4.66
C VAL A 75 26.38 -15.58 -4.56
N ASN A 76 26.65 -14.52 -3.80
CA ASN A 76 28.01 -13.98 -3.67
C ASN A 76 28.60 -14.25 -2.30
N VAL A 77 29.84 -14.72 -2.27
CA VAL A 77 30.59 -14.90 -1.01
C VAL A 77 30.72 -13.54 -0.33
N GLY A 78 30.32 -13.46 0.93
CA GLY A 78 30.33 -12.24 1.72
C GLY A 78 28.98 -11.54 1.84
N ASP A 79 27.96 -11.91 1.05
CA ASP A 79 26.59 -11.44 1.26
C ASP A 79 26.13 -11.79 2.68
N THR A 80 25.28 -10.97 3.28
CA THR A 80 24.72 -11.23 4.62
C THR A 80 23.19 -11.17 4.61
N THR A 81 22.54 -12.07 5.35
CA THR A 81 21.07 -12.12 5.55
C THR A 81 20.74 -12.36 7.03
N CYS A 82 19.46 -12.29 7.41
CA CYS A 82 19.01 -12.57 8.77
C CYS A 82 18.28 -13.92 8.85
N GLU A 83 18.68 -14.75 9.81
CA GLU A 83 17.89 -15.90 10.27
C GLU A 83 17.47 -15.65 11.73
N GLY A 84 16.27 -15.10 11.91
CA GLY A 84 15.85 -14.57 13.21
C GLY A 84 16.73 -13.39 13.65
N ASN A 85 17.33 -13.48 14.83
CA ASN A 85 18.27 -12.48 15.36
C ASN A 85 19.73 -12.81 15.06
N VAL A 86 20.02 -13.76 14.16
CA VAL A 86 21.39 -14.12 13.79
C VAL A 86 21.68 -13.60 12.39
N VAL A 87 22.78 -12.84 12.24
CA VAL A 87 23.35 -12.50 10.94
C VAL A 87 23.97 -13.76 10.36
N MET A 88 23.51 -14.12 9.18
CA MET A 88 24.06 -15.19 8.37
C MET A 88 24.94 -14.58 7.28
N LYS A 89 26.08 -15.20 7.02
CA LYS A 89 27.01 -14.78 5.96
C LYS A 89 27.16 -15.88 4.92
N CYS A 90 27.13 -15.51 3.65
CA CYS A 90 27.36 -16.43 2.55
C CYS A 90 28.84 -16.80 2.52
N ALA A 91 29.13 -18.08 2.70
CA ALA A 91 30.49 -18.61 2.67
C ALA A 91 30.56 -19.87 1.80
N GLU A 92 31.72 -20.10 1.20
CA GLU A 92 32.03 -21.30 0.45
C GLU A 92 32.48 -22.42 1.39
N LEU A 93 31.83 -23.57 1.31
CA LEU A 93 32.21 -24.78 2.05
C LEU A 93 33.36 -25.50 1.35
N ALA A 94 34.01 -26.41 2.09
CA ALA A 94 35.06 -27.29 1.52
C ALA A 94 34.57 -28.17 0.35
N SER A 95 33.25 -28.35 0.18
CA SER A 95 32.63 -29.02 -0.96
C SER A 95 32.54 -28.15 -2.23
N GLY A 96 32.94 -26.87 -2.18
CA GLY A 96 32.87 -25.91 -3.29
C GLY A 96 31.51 -25.23 -3.47
N CYS A 97 30.56 -25.49 -2.57
CA CYS A 97 29.22 -24.87 -2.59
C CYS A 97 29.13 -23.68 -1.64
N ARG A 98 28.28 -22.72 -1.98
CA ARG A 98 28.01 -21.54 -1.16
C ARG A 98 26.77 -21.73 -0.30
N THR A 99 26.88 -21.49 0.99
CA THR A 99 25.76 -21.56 1.94
C THR A 99 25.81 -20.44 2.97
N TRP A 100 24.67 -20.23 3.63
CA TRP A 100 24.55 -19.36 4.78
C TRP A 100 25.17 -20.03 6.01
N ILE A 101 26.22 -19.41 6.57
CA ILE A 101 26.80 -19.79 7.87
C ILE A 101 26.49 -18.72 8.90
N LYS A 102 26.35 -19.11 10.17
CA LYS A 102 26.15 -18.16 11.26
C LYS A 102 27.38 -17.28 11.42
N ASP A 103 27.16 -15.96 11.46
CA ASP A 103 28.20 -14.95 11.68
C ASP A 103 28.04 -14.36 13.08
N ASP A 104 27.08 -13.43 13.27
CA ASP A 104 26.84 -12.75 14.55
C ASP A 104 25.45 -13.06 15.13
N ASP A 105 25.37 -13.35 16.43
CA ASP A 105 24.11 -13.48 17.16
C ASP A 105 23.73 -12.13 17.82
N CYS A 106 22.81 -11.41 17.19
CA CYS A 106 22.36 -10.11 17.68
C CYS A 106 21.62 -10.22 19.01
N ALA A 107 20.96 -11.35 19.29
CA ALA A 107 20.25 -11.54 20.56
C ALA A 107 21.20 -11.59 21.76
N ALA A 108 22.42 -12.12 21.57
CA ALA A 108 23.44 -12.16 22.61
C ALA A 108 23.87 -10.77 23.10
N THR A 109 23.60 -9.72 22.31
CA THR A 109 23.91 -8.31 22.64
C THR A 109 22.66 -7.44 22.79
N GLY A 110 21.46 -8.04 22.86
CA GLY A 110 20.19 -7.30 23.00
C GLY A 110 19.79 -6.50 21.75
N LYS A 111 20.30 -6.90 20.58
CA LYS A 111 20.05 -6.30 19.27
C LYS A 111 19.16 -7.22 18.41
N THR A 112 18.63 -6.70 17.31
CA THR A 112 17.89 -7.48 16.30
C THR A 112 18.64 -7.45 14.97
N CYS A 113 18.55 -8.54 14.21
CA CYS A 113 19.14 -8.55 12.87
C CYS A 113 18.26 -7.72 11.91
N SER A 114 18.87 -6.86 11.09
CA SER A 114 18.18 -6.01 10.12
C SER A 114 18.88 -6.05 8.77
N ALA A 115 18.12 -6.24 7.69
CA ALA A 115 18.63 -6.42 6.32
C ALA A 115 18.22 -5.28 5.37
N THR A 116 18.48 -4.02 5.73
CA THR A 116 18.13 -2.86 4.90
C THR A 116 19.38 -2.28 4.21
N GLY A 117 19.39 -2.22 2.87
CA GLY A 117 20.35 -1.41 2.11
C GLY A 117 21.72 -2.05 1.81
N GLY A 118 21.78 -3.35 1.53
CA GLY A 118 23.00 -4.00 1.00
C GLY A 118 23.68 -5.03 1.90
N GLY A 119 23.04 -5.44 3.00
CA GLY A 119 23.49 -6.55 3.85
C GLY A 119 22.76 -6.58 5.20
N ALA A 120 22.71 -7.75 5.83
CA ALA A 120 22.24 -7.91 7.20
C ALA A 120 23.29 -7.52 8.26
N VAL A 121 22.85 -6.79 9.29
CA VAL A 121 23.66 -6.34 10.42
C VAL A 121 22.87 -6.36 11.74
N CYS A 122 23.55 -6.44 12.87
CA CYS A 122 22.92 -6.32 14.19
C CYS A 122 22.58 -4.87 14.55
N LYS A 123 21.29 -4.55 14.53
CA LYS A 123 20.74 -3.22 14.83
C LYS A 123 20.16 -3.15 16.24
N SER A 124 20.37 -2.04 16.94
CA SER A 124 19.68 -1.79 18.22
C SER A 124 18.22 -1.40 17.95
N SER A 125 17.28 -1.94 18.72
CA SER A 125 15.84 -1.63 18.63
C SER A 125 15.48 -0.19 18.99
N SER A 126 16.42 0.63 19.46
CA SER A 126 16.25 2.06 19.77
C SER A 126 16.88 3.01 18.74
N CYS A 127 17.36 2.50 17.61
CA CYS A 127 17.98 3.32 16.57
C CYS A 127 16.92 4.01 15.70
N GLN A 128 16.74 5.32 15.88
CA GLN A 128 16.09 6.18 14.89
C GLN A 128 17.15 7.05 14.21
N ASP A 129 17.08 7.13 12.88
CA ASP A 129 17.93 8.04 12.11
C ASP A 129 17.60 9.48 12.49
N ALA A 130 18.57 10.20 13.06
CA ALA A 130 18.42 11.62 13.38
C ALA A 130 18.50 12.50 12.13
N CYS A 131 18.90 11.93 10.99
CA CYS A 131 19.01 12.59 9.69
C CYS A 131 18.80 11.60 8.54
N THR A 132 18.22 12.05 7.44
CA THR A 132 17.77 11.17 6.33
C THR A 132 18.82 10.99 5.24
N THR A 133 19.62 12.01 4.94
CA THR A 133 20.58 12.03 3.82
C THR A 133 22.01 12.13 4.34
N VAL A 134 22.84 11.11 4.06
CA VAL A 134 24.27 11.14 4.41
C VAL A 134 24.93 12.31 3.69
N SER A 135 25.75 13.09 4.40
CA SER A 135 26.38 14.35 3.98
C SER A 135 25.46 15.58 3.94
N ALA A 136 24.20 15.49 4.36
CA ALA A 136 23.41 16.69 4.66
C ALA A 136 24.10 17.51 5.76
N THR A 137 23.90 18.83 5.76
CA THR A 137 24.50 19.74 6.76
C THR A 137 23.43 20.57 7.45
N GLN A 138 23.60 20.84 8.75
CA GLN A 138 22.71 21.70 9.54
C GLN A 138 23.49 22.59 10.50
N CYS A 139 22.86 23.65 11.00
CA CYS A 139 23.41 24.47 12.07
C CYS A 139 22.91 24.01 13.45
N ASN A 140 23.84 23.71 14.36
CA ASN A 140 23.57 23.51 15.78
C ASN A 140 24.36 24.56 16.58
N GLY A 141 23.72 25.70 16.84
CA GLY A 141 24.40 26.88 17.39
C GLY A 141 25.39 27.46 16.37
N THR A 142 26.67 27.58 16.75
CA THR A 142 27.74 28.04 15.85
C THR A 142 28.39 26.90 15.05
N ALA A 143 28.02 25.64 15.34
CA ALA A 143 28.63 24.47 14.72
C ALA A 143 27.86 24.02 13.47
N ILE A 144 28.60 23.73 12.41
CA ILE A 144 28.10 22.98 11.25
C ILE A 144 28.19 21.49 11.60
N GLU A 145 27.06 20.82 11.60
CA GLU A 145 26.97 19.36 11.71
C GLU A 145 26.74 18.73 10.34
N SER A 146 27.32 17.56 10.11
CA SER A 146 27.13 16.75 8.90
C SER A 146 26.55 15.40 9.27
N CYS A 147 25.53 14.97 8.52
CA CYS A 147 24.90 13.67 8.71
C CYS A 147 25.84 12.56 8.26
N ALA A 148 26.20 11.66 9.17
CA ALA A 148 27.08 10.52 8.90
C ALA A 148 26.50 9.24 9.49
N THR A 149 26.85 8.09 8.90
CA THR A 149 26.47 6.79 9.44
C THR A 149 27.39 6.44 10.62
N GLY A 150 26.80 6.25 11.79
CA GLY A 150 27.50 5.86 13.01
C GLY A 150 27.93 4.39 13.01
N PRO A 151 28.75 3.97 13.99
CA PRO A 151 29.22 2.59 14.15
C PRO A 151 28.09 1.56 14.41
N ASP A 152 26.90 2.04 14.76
CA ASP A 152 25.66 1.29 15.01
C ASP A 152 24.72 1.23 13.79
N GLY A 153 25.15 1.78 12.64
CA GLY A 153 24.38 1.79 11.39
C GLY A 153 23.30 2.86 11.31
N CYS A 154 23.14 3.70 12.34
CA CYS A 154 22.20 4.81 12.38
C CYS A 154 22.81 6.06 11.75
N LYS A 155 21.99 6.89 11.11
CA LYS A 155 22.42 8.21 10.63
C LYS A 155 22.32 9.23 11.76
N ALA A 156 23.44 9.87 12.09
CA ALA A 156 23.52 10.85 13.16
C ALA A 156 24.26 12.12 12.72
N TRP A 157 23.92 13.24 13.34
CA TRP A 157 24.60 14.51 13.16
C TRP A 157 25.96 14.49 13.86
N THR A 158 27.01 14.74 13.08
CA THR A 158 28.39 14.80 13.58
C THR A 158 28.96 16.19 13.36
N LYS A 159 29.58 16.78 14.38
CA LYS A 159 30.18 18.12 14.27
C LYS A 159 31.33 18.09 13.25
N SER A 160 31.19 18.88 12.19
CA SER A 160 32.15 18.96 11.09
C SER A 160 33.08 20.17 11.25
N SER A 161 32.55 21.33 11.63
CA SER A 161 33.33 22.56 11.91
C SER A 161 32.57 23.52 12.82
N ASP A 162 33.27 24.50 13.42
CA ASP A 162 32.65 25.55 14.25
C ASP A 162 32.91 26.93 13.63
N CYS A 163 31.85 27.66 13.30
CA CYS A 163 31.96 29.00 12.74
C CYS A 163 32.48 30.02 13.77
N ALA A 164 32.40 29.71 15.07
CA ALA A 164 32.97 30.54 16.13
C ALA A 164 34.50 30.67 16.02
N ASP A 165 35.18 29.63 15.52
CA ASP A 165 36.64 29.65 15.32
C ASP A 165 37.06 30.68 14.26
N GLN A 166 36.13 31.07 13.38
CA GLN A 166 36.31 32.08 12.33
C GLN A 166 35.61 33.40 12.68
N GLY A 167 35.06 33.54 13.89
CA GLY A 167 34.29 34.72 14.32
C GLY A 167 32.99 34.93 13.53
N GLN A 168 32.41 33.86 12.99
CA GLN A 168 31.22 33.87 12.14
C GLN A 168 30.07 33.08 12.78
N SER A 169 28.84 33.28 12.29
CA SER A 169 27.67 32.49 12.69
C SER A 169 27.37 31.42 11.66
N CYS A 170 26.84 30.28 12.11
CA CYS A 170 26.35 29.25 11.20
C CYS A 170 24.98 29.68 10.62
N ASP A 171 24.83 29.60 9.31
CA ASP A 171 23.60 29.88 8.57
C ASP A 171 23.28 28.71 7.63
N ASP A 172 22.11 28.10 7.79
CA ASP A 172 21.58 26.99 6.98
C ASP A 172 20.32 27.37 6.18
N SER A 173 19.95 28.65 6.15
CA SER A 173 18.74 29.17 5.46
C SER A 173 18.75 28.97 3.94
N SER A 174 19.92 28.69 3.36
CA SER A 174 20.10 28.41 1.92
C SER A 174 20.06 26.92 1.54
N GLY A 175 19.84 26.03 2.51
CA GLY A 175 19.76 24.57 2.32
C GLY A 175 21.08 23.82 2.52
N ALA A 176 22.21 24.52 2.63
CA ALA A 176 23.48 23.96 3.11
C ALA A 176 24.05 24.87 4.21
N ALA A 177 24.48 24.30 5.33
CA ALA A 177 25.01 25.07 6.45
C ALA A 177 26.38 25.65 6.11
N GLN A 178 26.54 26.98 6.26
CA GLN A 178 27.77 27.71 5.96
C GLN A 178 28.07 28.75 7.04
N CYS A 179 29.35 29.09 7.21
CA CYS A 179 29.75 30.18 8.09
C CYS A 179 29.54 31.52 7.37
N SER A 180 28.64 32.35 7.90
CA SER A 180 28.25 33.64 7.33
C SER A 180 28.64 34.79 8.26
N GLY A 181 29.17 35.87 7.68
CA GLY A 181 29.74 37.03 8.38
C GLY A 181 28.76 38.15 8.71
N SER A 182 27.48 37.87 8.94
CA SER A 182 26.47 38.88 9.28
C SER A 182 26.13 38.87 10.76
N CYS A 183 26.95 39.54 11.56
CA CYS A 183 26.50 39.97 12.88
C CYS A 183 25.77 41.31 12.75
N VAL A 184 24.69 41.46 13.53
CA VAL A 184 23.95 42.73 13.64
C VAL A 184 24.50 43.48 14.85
N ASP A 185 24.89 44.75 14.66
CA ASP A 185 25.33 45.61 15.75
C ASP A 185 24.21 45.77 16.78
N ALA A 186 24.49 45.39 18.04
CA ALA A 186 23.49 45.42 19.11
C ALA A 186 23.20 46.84 19.62
N CYS A 187 24.02 47.81 19.24
CA CYS A 187 23.97 49.21 19.70
C CYS A 187 24.79 50.13 18.79
N LYS A 188 24.64 51.45 18.97
CA LYS A 188 25.42 52.44 18.22
C LYS A 188 26.75 52.74 18.91
N ALA A 189 27.84 52.80 18.15
CA ALA A 189 29.19 53.03 18.70
C ALA A 189 29.25 54.27 19.60
N GLY A 190 29.75 54.10 20.83
CA GLY A 190 29.89 55.15 21.84
C GLY A 190 28.63 55.46 22.66
N GLU A 191 27.52 54.75 22.43
CA GLU A 191 26.30 54.88 23.22
C GLU A 191 26.52 54.38 24.66
N LEU A 192 25.84 55.00 25.64
CA LEU A 192 25.97 54.67 27.07
C LEU A 192 24.63 54.19 27.63
N GLN A 193 24.65 53.10 28.41
CA GLN A 193 23.46 52.58 29.10
C GLN A 193 23.76 52.12 30.53
N CYS A 194 22.74 52.06 31.37
CA CYS A 194 22.82 51.46 32.70
C CYS A 194 22.33 50.01 32.67
N SER A 195 23.13 49.09 33.18
CA SER A 195 22.75 47.70 33.43
C SER A 195 22.91 47.41 34.92
N GLY A 196 21.81 47.57 35.66
CA GLY A 196 21.87 47.64 37.12
C GLY A 196 22.65 48.89 37.55
N ASN A 197 23.60 48.73 38.48
CA ASN A 197 24.43 49.85 38.94
C ASN A 197 25.70 50.10 38.12
N VAL A 198 25.81 49.44 36.96
CA VAL A 198 27.01 49.45 36.12
C VAL A 198 26.73 50.22 34.84
N LEU A 199 27.53 51.26 34.59
CA LEU A 199 27.52 52.00 33.35
C LEU A 199 28.25 51.20 32.26
N ARG A 200 27.59 50.99 31.12
CA ARG A 200 28.14 50.28 29.95
C ARG A 200 28.25 51.22 28.74
N GLU A 201 29.23 50.96 27.89
CA GLU A 201 29.46 51.66 26.62
C GLU A 201 29.39 50.69 25.45
N CYS A 202 28.83 51.13 24.33
CA CYS A 202 28.79 50.35 23.11
C CYS A 202 30.13 50.45 22.36
N ALA A 203 30.92 49.39 22.36
CA ALA A 203 32.23 49.35 21.74
C ALA A 203 32.42 48.09 20.88
N LYS A 204 33.40 48.15 19.98
CA LYS A 204 33.73 47.05 19.09
C LYS A 204 34.28 45.87 19.89
N GLN A 205 33.60 44.74 19.82
CA GLN A 205 34.00 43.52 20.51
C GLN A 205 35.01 42.72 19.67
N SER A 206 35.62 41.69 20.25
CA SER A 206 36.60 40.83 19.58
C SER A 206 36.04 40.12 18.33
N GLY A 207 34.73 39.98 18.22
CA GLY A 207 34.01 39.46 17.03
C GLY A 207 33.72 40.51 15.95
N GLY A 208 34.23 41.74 16.05
CA GLY A 208 34.11 42.77 15.01
C GLY A 208 32.85 43.62 15.03
N CYS A 209 31.83 43.23 15.78
CA CYS A 209 30.53 43.91 15.91
C CYS A 209 30.48 44.82 17.14
N LEU A 210 29.53 45.76 17.19
CA LEU A 210 29.31 46.67 18.30
C LEU A 210 28.41 46.03 19.37
N GLY A 211 28.92 45.96 20.59
CA GLY A 211 28.22 45.39 21.73
C GLY A 211 28.55 46.09 23.05
N TRP A 212 27.71 45.86 24.06
CA TRP A 212 27.79 46.57 25.34
C TRP A 212 28.93 46.03 26.21
N VAL A 213 29.93 46.85 26.48
CA VAL A 213 31.03 46.56 27.40
C VAL A 213 30.93 47.38 28.68
N THR A 214 31.39 46.84 29.80
CA THR A 214 31.38 47.54 31.09
C THR A 214 32.35 48.71 31.07
N LYS A 215 31.86 49.92 31.38
CA LYS A 215 32.66 51.13 31.50
C LYS A 215 33.08 51.37 32.95
N THR A 216 32.15 51.33 33.90
CA THR A 216 32.43 51.55 35.34
C THR A 216 31.25 51.11 36.20
N ASP A 217 31.54 50.59 37.40
CA ASP A 217 30.54 50.36 38.45
C ASP A 217 30.32 51.65 39.26
N CYS A 218 29.10 52.17 39.26
CA CYS A 218 28.76 53.40 39.96
C CYS A 218 28.83 53.26 41.49
N ALA A 219 28.75 52.03 42.02
CA ALA A 219 28.91 51.79 43.46
C ALA A 219 30.31 52.15 43.95
N ALA A 220 31.34 51.94 43.11
CA ALA A 220 32.73 52.25 43.45
C ALA A 220 33.00 53.76 43.58
N SER A 221 32.13 54.60 42.99
CA SER A 221 32.18 56.07 43.07
C SER A 221 31.12 56.65 44.02
N GLY A 222 30.40 55.80 44.77
CA GLY A 222 29.37 56.22 45.73
C GLY A 222 28.06 56.70 45.09
N GLY A 223 27.83 56.38 43.82
CA GLY A 223 26.63 56.78 43.07
C GLY A 223 25.80 55.60 42.56
N VAL A 224 24.70 55.93 41.89
CA VAL A 224 23.80 54.99 41.22
C VAL A 224 23.76 55.28 39.73
N CYS A 225 23.85 54.26 38.88
CA CYS A 225 23.74 54.45 37.44
C CYS A 225 22.31 54.92 37.10
N SER A 226 22.20 56.12 36.52
CA SER A 226 20.94 56.77 36.17
C SER A 226 20.98 57.29 34.74
N ALA A 227 19.88 57.14 34.01
CA ALA A 227 19.66 57.77 32.71
C ALA A 227 18.73 59.00 32.78
N ALA A 228 18.39 59.45 33.99
CA ALA A 228 17.36 60.47 34.22
C ALA A 228 17.67 61.84 33.61
N SER A 229 18.95 62.16 33.35
CA SER A 229 19.40 63.40 32.70
C SER A 229 19.49 63.30 31.17
N GLY A 230 18.98 62.22 30.57
CA GLY A 230 18.97 62.02 29.11
C GLY A 230 20.23 61.33 28.54
N THR A 231 21.24 61.04 29.37
CA THR A 231 22.38 60.19 29.02
C THR A 231 22.77 59.40 30.27
N ALA A 232 23.00 58.09 30.13
CA ALA A 232 23.35 57.23 31.25
C ALA A 232 24.68 57.66 31.92
N ALA A 233 24.65 57.90 33.23
CA ALA A 233 25.80 58.32 34.03
C ALA A 233 25.67 57.85 35.50
N CYS A 234 26.76 57.87 36.25
CA CYS A 234 26.73 57.60 37.70
C CYS A 234 26.30 58.88 38.45
N ASP A 235 25.14 58.84 39.12
CA ASP A 235 24.52 59.96 39.84
C ASP A 235 24.60 59.75 41.37
N SER A 236 24.93 60.79 42.13
CA SER A 236 25.04 60.75 43.60
C SER A 236 23.71 60.85 44.36
N SER A 237 22.56 60.89 43.69
CA SER A 237 21.24 61.05 44.32
C SER A 237 20.31 59.85 44.07
N CYS A 238 19.91 59.14 45.13
CA CYS A 238 18.99 57.99 45.07
C CYS A 238 17.52 58.48 45.02
N PRO A 239 16.74 58.22 43.96
CA PRO A 239 15.32 58.54 43.95
C PRO A 239 14.57 57.55 44.84
N ALA A 240 13.94 58.04 45.91
CA ALA A 240 13.09 57.22 46.78
C ALA A 240 11.97 56.58 45.96
N LYS A 241 11.81 55.24 46.00
CA LYS A 241 10.76 54.54 45.25
C LYS A 241 9.37 54.68 45.86
N CYS A 242 9.30 55.26 47.06
CA CYS A 242 8.06 55.61 47.74
C CYS A 242 8.25 56.88 48.57
N ALA A 243 7.18 57.65 48.71
CA ALA A 243 7.24 59.04 49.19
C ALA A 243 7.54 59.19 50.70
N LYS A 244 7.21 58.17 51.52
CA LYS A 244 7.39 58.19 52.97
C LYS A 244 7.40 56.78 53.55
N GLU A 245 8.27 56.55 54.54
CA GLU A 245 8.30 55.32 55.34
C GLU A 245 6.94 55.06 56.01
N GLY A 246 6.43 53.83 55.89
CA GLY A 246 5.12 53.39 56.38
C GLY A 246 3.96 53.54 55.37
N LEU A 247 4.18 54.13 54.19
CA LEU A 247 3.14 54.18 53.14
C LEU A 247 2.80 52.77 52.64
N GLN A 248 1.52 52.42 52.63
CA GLN A 248 1.05 51.14 52.08
C GLN A 248 0.41 51.31 50.71
N ILE A 249 0.63 50.34 49.82
CA ILE A 249 -0.03 50.25 48.51
C ILE A 249 -0.53 48.83 48.27
N CYS A 250 -1.45 48.70 47.33
CA CYS A 250 -1.85 47.42 46.78
C CYS A 250 -1.23 47.23 45.39
N SER A 251 -0.48 46.14 45.20
CA SER A 251 0.11 45.78 43.91
C SER A 251 0.22 44.26 43.80
N ASN A 252 -0.11 43.69 42.63
CA ASN A 252 -0.11 42.24 42.37
C ASN A 252 -0.86 41.43 43.42
N ASN A 253 -2.06 41.91 43.77
CA ASN A 253 -2.92 41.33 44.79
C ASN A 253 -2.26 41.12 46.18
N ALA A 254 -1.32 42.00 46.52
CA ALA A 254 -0.59 41.97 47.78
C ALA A 254 -0.44 43.38 48.36
N ILE A 255 -0.40 43.48 49.68
CA ILE A 255 -0.07 44.71 50.40
C ILE A 255 1.45 44.86 50.40
N GLN A 256 1.93 46.01 49.92
CA GLN A 256 3.33 46.41 50.03
C GLN A 256 3.47 47.64 50.93
N THR A 257 4.48 47.65 51.79
CA THR A 257 4.76 48.75 52.72
C THR A 257 6.13 49.36 52.42
N CYS A 258 6.19 50.68 52.37
CA CYS A 258 7.41 51.45 52.16
C CYS A 258 8.29 51.40 53.41
N THR A 259 9.50 50.83 53.30
CA THR A 259 10.46 50.69 54.40
C THR A 259 11.82 51.26 54.02
N LYS A 260 12.62 51.67 55.01
CA LYS A 260 13.98 52.16 54.77
C LYS A 260 14.96 50.99 54.72
N GLY A 261 15.59 50.79 53.56
CA GLY A 261 16.61 49.76 53.35
C GLY A 261 17.94 50.08 54.05
N THR A 262 18.85 49.10 54.09
CA THR A 262 20.20 49.23 54.68
C THR A 262 21.11 50.21 53.94
N ASN A 263 20.78 50.56 52.69
CA ASN A 263 21.41 51.60 51.88
C ASN A 263 20.83 53.01 52.12
N GLY A 264 19.89 53.16 53.06
CA GLY A 264 19.27 54.43 53.43
C GLY A 264 18.15 54.93 52.51
N CYS A 265 17.86 54.24 51.40
CA CYS A 265 16.77 54.58 50.47
C CYS A 265 15.42 53.97 50.92
N LEU A 266 14.31 54.63 50.54
CA LEU A 266 12.95 54.15 50.78
C LEU A 266 12.49 53.24 49.63
N ASP A 267 12.10 52.00 49.94
CA ASP A 267 11.69 50.98 48.98
C ASP A 267 10.39 50.27 49.41
N LEU A 268 9.60 49.80 48.44
CA LEU A 268 8.35 49.08 48.69
C LEU A 268 8.61 47.58 48.88
N VAL A 269 8.25 47.06 50.05
CA VAL A 269 8.44 45.64 50.40
C VAL A 269 7.09 44.95 50.54
N LYS A 270 6.93 43.77 49.95
CA LYS A 270 5.71 42.95 50.09
C LYS A 270 5.56 42.49 51.55
N THR A 271 4.48 42.92 52.20
CA THR A 271 4.21 42.61 53.61
C THR A 271 3.08 41.61 53.80
N GLN A 272 2.14 41.47 52.85
CA GLN A 272 1.06 40.47 52.92
C GLN A 272 0.55 40.10 51.52
N ASP A 273 0.33 38.81 51.26
CA ASP A 273 -0.36 38.31 50.06
C ASP A 273 -1.86 38.13 50.33
N CYS A 274 -2.74 38.55 49.41
CA CYS A 274 -4.18 38.46 49.61
C CYS A 274 -4.82 37.16 49.08
N GLY A 275 -4.09 36.30 48.35
CA GLY A 275 -4.62 35.02 47.87
C GLY A 275 -5.91 35.17 47.05
N SER A 276 -7.00 34.55 47.50
CA SER A 276 -8.33 34.61 46.87
C SER A 276 -9.14 35.89 47.18
N LEU A 277 -8.61 36.80 48.01
CA LEU A 277 -9.18 38.12 48.29
C LEU A 277 -8.45 39.19 47.46
N LEU A 278 -9.04 40.38 47.28
CA LEU A 278 -8.44 41.48 46.53
C LEU A 278 -7.82 42.54 47.44
N CYS A 279 -6.56 42.92 47.20
CA CYS A 279 -5.96 44.03 47.92
C CYS A 279 -6.64 45.37 47.55
N LYS A 280 -7.24 46.05 48.53
CA LYS A 280 -7.80 47.41 48.39
C LYS A 280 -7.11 48.39 49.34
N LEU A 281 -6.86 49.60 48.84
CA LEU A 281 -6.37 50.72 49.66
C LEU A 281 -7.56 51.47 50.25
N GLY A 282 -7.69 51.46 51.58
CA GLY A 282 -8.79 52.11 52.31
C GLY A 282 -8.62 53.62 52.45
N ALA A 283 -9.71 54.31 52.77
CA ALA A 283 -9.69 55.74 53.10
C ALA A 283 -8.85 55.97 54.37
N GLY A 284 -7.67 56.58 54.21
CA GLY A 284 -6.66 56.73 55.26
C GLY A 284 -5.26 56.22 54.89
N GLY A 285 -5.12 55.55 53.72
CA GLY A 285 -3.82 55.08 53.22
C GLY A 285 -3.36 53.72 53.77
N THR A 286 -4.26 53.00 54.46
CA THR A 286 -4.05 51.64 54.95
C THR A 286 -4.61 50.63 53.96
N ALA A 287 -3.82 49.64 53.55
CA ALA A 287 -4.24 48.60 52.60
C ALA A 287 -4.78 47.37 53.32
N LYS A 288 -5.79 46.70 52.75
CA LYS A 288 -6.43 45.50 53.31
C LYS A 288 -6.88 44.54 52.22
N CYS A 289 -6.80 43.24 52.49
CA CYS A 289 -7.33 42.20 51.61
C CYS A 289 -8.84 42.06 51.81
N GLU A 290 -9.64 42.36 50.78
CA GLU A 290 -11.11 42.34 50.79
C GLU A 290 -11.65 41.74 49.46
N GLY A 291 -12.73 40.95 49.50
CA GLY A 291 -13.26 40.27 48.30
C GLY A 291 -13.93 41.23 47.28
N VAL A 292 -13.86 40.91 45.98
CA VAL A 292 -14.75 41.47 44.94
C VAL A 292 -15.38 40.33 44.16
N CYS A 293 -16.70 40.38 43.99
CA CYS A 293 -17.50 39.37 43.31
C CYS A 293 -17.47 39.61 41.79
N ASN A 294 -17.16 38.60 40.98
CA ASN A 294 -17.05 38.74 39.52
C ASN A 294 -18.41 38.70 38.78
N SER A 295 -19.52 38.44 39.48
CA SER A 295 -20.90 38.58 38.96
C SER A 295 -21.92 38.50 40.11
N PRO A 296 -22.17 39.61 40.82
CA PRO A 296 -23.12 39.58 41.93
C PRO A 296 -24.53 39.40 41.40
N CYS A 297 -25.20 38.33 41.81
CA CYS A 297 -26.64 38.23 41.63
C CYS A 297 -27.34 39.28 42.54
N PRO A 298 -28.41 39.92 42.07
CA PRO A 298 -28.92 41.16 42.69
C PRO A 298 -29.61 40.95 44.05
N THR A 299 -30.14 39.75 44.29
CA THR A 299 -30.87 39.42 45.52
C THR A 299 -30.67 37.95 45.90
N LEU A 300 -30.25 37.68 47.14
CA LEU A 300 -30.15 36.32 47.68
C LEU A 300 -31.46 35.55 47.49
N ASN A 301 -31.35 34.28 47.06
CA ASN A 301 -32.44 33.37 46.70
C ASN A 301 -33.27 33.78 45.47
N ALA A 302 -32.87 34.83 44.73
CA ALA A 302 -33.40 35.05 43.40
C ALA A 302 -33.13 33.81 42.54
N LYS A 303 -34.10 33.45 41.71
CA LYS A 303 -33.98 32.34 40.76
C LYS A 303 -34.03 32.89 39.34
N GLN A 304 -33.31 32.25 38.44
CA GLN A 304 -33.38 32.55 37.01
C GLN A 304 -33.26 31.26 36.19
N CYS A 305 -33.75 31.33 34.96
CA CYS A 305 -33.42 30.34 33.94
C CYS A 305 -32.18 30.81 33.19
N ASN A 306 -31.18 29.94 33.10
CA ASN A 306 -30.02 30.11 32.24
C ASN A 306 -29.89 28.86 31.38
N ALA A 307 -30.20 28.95 30.09
CA ALA A 307 -30.37 27.79 29.21
C ALA A 307 -31.32 26.73 29.83
N ASN A 308 -30.86 25.48 29.97
CA ASN A 308 -31.67 24.37 30.49
C ASN A 308 -31.53 24.14 32.02
N VAL A 309 -31.06 25.14 32.77
CA VAL A 309 -30.87 25.03 34.22
C VAL A 309 -31.57 26.15 34.98
N VAL A 310 -32.06 25.82 36.17
CA VAL A 310 -32.50 26.78 37.19
C VAL A 310 -31.30 27.14 38.06
N GLU A 311 -30.92 28.41 38.04
CA GLU A 311 -29.91 28.96 38.92
C GLU A 311 -30.57 29.68 40.10
N GLU A 312 -29.94 29.61 41.27
CA GLU A 312 -30.33 30.34 42.47
C GLU A 312 -29.15 31.17 42.98
N CYS A 313 -29.43 32.42 43.32
CA CYS A 313 -28.47 33.33 43.91
C CYS A 313 -28.14 32.91 45.35
N GLN A 314 -26.94 32.39 45.60
CA GLN A 314 -26.53 31.89 46.91
C GLN A 314 -25.32 32.64 47.48
N ALA A 315 -25.24 32.73 48.81
CA ALA A 315 -24.11 33.35 49.50
C ALA A 315 -22.88 32.44 49.47
N THR A 316 -21.71 33.01 49.22
CA THR A 316 -20.42 32.33 49.30
C THR A 316 -19.70 32.65 50.61
N THR A 317 -18.76 31.80 50.99
CA THR A 317 -17.99 31.88 52.25
C THR A 317 -17.16 33.18 52.37
N GLY A 318 -17.00 33.93 51.28
CA GLY A 318 -16.31 35.22 51.21
C GLY A 318 -17.21 36.47 51.35
N GLY A 319 -18.51 36.31 51.65
CA GLY A 319 -19.46 37.42 51.80
C GLY A 319 -20.04 37.97 50.48
N CYS A 320 -19.84 37.25 49.37
CA CYS A 320 -20.42 37.55 48.06
C CYS A 320 -21.69 36.73 47.80
N GLN A 321 -22.49 37.12 46.80
CA GLN A 321 -23.65 36.37 46.30
C GLN A 321 -23.43 36.01 44.83
N GLU A 322 -23.56 34.74 44.46
CA GLU A 322 -23.29 34.24 43.10
C GLU A 322 -24.40 33.27 42.65
N TRP A 323 -24.66 33.22 41.34
CA TRP A 323 -25.57 32.26 40.73
C TRP A 323 -25.01 30.85 40.85
N LYS A 324 -25.77 29.93 41.46
CA LYS A 324 -25.46 28.50 41.51
C LYS A 324 -26.54 27.69 40.85
N ILE A 325 -26.14 26.71 40.05
CA ILE A 325 -27.06 25.73 39.47
C ILE A 325 -27.71 24.93 40.60
N THR A 326 -29.03 25.00 40.70
CA THR A 326 -29.80 24.25 41.71
C THR A 326 -30.60 23.11 41.10
N THR A 327 -30.98 23.22 39.83
CA THR A 327 -31.70 22.18 39.12
C THR A 327 -31.32 22.20 37.65
N THR A 328 -30.90 21.05 37.13
CA THR A 328 -30.78 20.83 35.68
C THR A 328 -32.05 20.14 35.21
N CYS A 329 -32.69 20.66 34.17
CA CYS A 329 -33.96 20.12 33.73
C CYS A 329 -33.79 18.75 33.06
N PRO A 330 -34.68 17.78 33.37
CA PRO A 330 -34.64 16.47 32.74
C PRO A 330 -34.82 16.54 31.22
N LEU A 331 -34.40 15.48 30.53
CA LEU A 331 -34.54 15.34 29.08
C LEU A 331 -35.98 15.66 28.62
N GLY A 332 -36.12 16.51 27.60
CA GLY A 332 -37.43 16.93 27.06
C GLY A 332 -38.15 18.01 27.89
N GLN A 333 -37.48 18.58 28.89
CA GLN A 333 -37.96 19.75 29.64
C GLN A 333 -36.97 20.91 29.48
N ALA A 334 -37.52 22.12 29.42
CA ALA A 334 -36.78 23.39 29.48
C ALA A 334 -37.05 24.12 30.79
N CYS A 335 -36.13 24.98 31.19
CA CYS A 335 -36.37 25.90 32.29
C CYS A 335 -37.43 26.92 31.88
N ASP A 336 -38.60 26.87 32.51
CA ASP A 336 -39.66 27.85 32.33
C ASP A 336 -39.58 28.94 33.39
N SER A 337 -39.67 30.19 32.96
CA SER A 337 -39.72 31.39 33.82
C SER A 337 -41.08 32.11 33.77
N THR A 338 -42.06 31.53 33.06
CA THR A 338 -43.38 32.14 32.86
C THR A 338 -44.07 32.36 34.21
N GLY A 339 -44.52 33.61 34.44
CA GLY A 339 -45.24 33.99 35.66
C GLY A 339 -44.38 34.13 36.92
N GLY A 340 -43.05 34.18 36.79
CA GLY A 340 -42.12 34.36 37.92
C GLY A 340 -41.84 33.08 38.71
N THR A 341 -42.31 31.93 38.23
CA THR A 341 -41.94 30.60 38.73
C THR A 341 -40.83 30.02 37.86
N PHE A 342 -39.76 29.52 38.49
CA PHE A 342 -38.61 28.93 37.80
C PHE A 342 -38.63 27.42 38.03
N SER A 343 -39.01 26.66 37.00
CA SER A 343 -39.20 25.21 37.09
C SER A 343 -39.01 24.55 35.75
N CYS A 344 -38.63 23.28 35.76
CA CYS A 344 -38.55 22.48 34.55
C CYS A 344 -39.94 22.11 34.06
N LYS A 345 -40.25 22.46 32.81
CA LYS A 345 -41.51 22.11 32.13
C LYS A 345 -41.21 21.49 30.78
N ALA A 346 -42.11 20.62 30.32
CA ALA A 346 -42.01 20.01 28.99
C ALA A 346 -41.87 21.09 27.91
N ALA A 347 -40.82 20.97 27.11
CA ALA A 347 -40.52 21.90 26.02
C ALA A 347 -40.96 21.31 24.69
N THR A 348 -41.31 22.16 23.73
CA THR A 348 -41.55 21.71 22.35
C THR A 348 -40.20 21.30 21.73
N PRO A 349 -40.08 20.11 21.13
CA PRO A 349 -38.81 19.62 20.59
C PRO A 349 -38.51 20.30 19.25
N THR A 350 -37.89 21.48 19.29
CA THR A 350 -37.56 22.28 18.10
C THR A 350 -36.20 21.92 17.49
N GLY A 351 -35.33 21.28 18.27
CA GLY A 351 -33.95 20.99 17.91
C GLY A 351 -33.00 22.19 18.03
N GLU A 352 -33.45 23.32 18.58
CA GLU A 352 -32.63 24.55 18.74
C GLU A 352 -31.49 24.32 19.74
N ASP A 353 -31.81 23.85 20.94
CA ASP A 353 -30.83 23.81 22.02
C ASP A 353 -31.01 22.59 22.94
N CYS A 354 -30.13 22.47 23.93
CA CYS A 354 -30.15 21.42 24.94
C CYS A 354 -31.40 21.40 25.84
N GLY A 355 -32.23 22.45 25.83
CA GLY A 355 -33.57 22.49 26.45
C GLY A 355 -34.69 22.06 25.50
N HIS A 356 -34.45 22.06 24.19
CA HIS A 356 -35.43 21.76 23.14
C HIS A 356 -35.02 20.58 22.22
N VAL A 357 -34.25 19.63 22.76
CA VAL A 357 -33.73 18.46 22.02
C VAL A 357 -34.83 17.60 21.40
N ILE A 358 -34.51 16.98 20.26
CA ILE A 358 -35.39 16.02 19.59
C ILE A 358 -34.94 14.59 19.92
N VAL A 359 -35.81 13.81 20.57
CA VAL A 359 -35.52 12.41 20.91
C VAL A 359 -35.68 11.53 19.68
N VAL A 360 -34.65 10.76 19.35
CA VAL A 360 -34.63 9.80 18.23
C VAL A 360 -34.55 8.36 18.76
N GLN A 361 -35.08 7.42 17.99
CA GLN A 361 -35.21 6.01 18.39
C GLN A 361 -34.65 5.08 17.30
N LYS A 362 -34.48 3.80 17.63
CA LYS A 362 -34.17 2.77 16.64
C LYS A 362 -35.17 2.80 15.48
N GLY A 363 -34.66 2.63 14.26
CA GLY A 363 -35.44 2.62 13.02
C GLY A 363 -35.40 3.97 12.30
N LEU A 364 -36.34 4.14 11.38
CA LEU A 364 -36.47 5.37 10.60
C LEU A 364 -37.18 6.45 11.42
N ASN A 365 -36.48 7.54 11.68
CA ASN A 365 -37.01 8.75 12.31
C ASN A 365 -37.32 9.78 11.23
N THR A 366 -38.54 10.32 11.24
CA THR A 366 -38.92 11.49 10.44
C THR A 366 -39.02 12.70 11.36
N ILE A 367 -38.05 13.60 11.27
CA ILE A 367 -37.78 14.64 12.26
C ILE A 367 -38.20 16.00 11.70
N ASN A 368 -39.19 16.62 12.37
CA ASN A 368 -39.52 18.02 12.13
C ASN A 368 -38.70 18.89 13.09
N TRP A 369 -38.03 19.90 12.56
CA TRP A 369 -37.18 20.81 13.33
C TRP A 369 -37.42 22.27 12.92
N THR A 370 -37.24 23.19 13.85
CA THR A 370 -37.45 24.64 13.65
C THR A 370 -36.28 25.48 14.17
N ALA A 371 -35.11 24.87 14.32
CA ALA A 371 -33.89 25.54 14.72
C ALA A 371 -33.53 26.73 13.80
N SER A 372 -32.90 27.75 14.37
CA SER A 372 -32.71 29.08 13.76
C SER A 372 -31.32 29.68 13.98
N LYS A 373 -30.52 29.09 14.87
CA LYS A 373 -29.17 29.57 15.22
C LYS A 373 -28.14 28.45 15.21
N ASN A 374 -26.88 28.86 15.21
CA ASN A 374 -25.74 27.98 15.44
C ASN A 374 -25.39 28.10 16.93
N ASP A 375 -25.92 27.20 17.74
CA ASP A 375 -25.79 27.22 19.20
C ASP A 375 -24.54 26.48 19.68
N TYR A 376 -24.17 25.36 19.05
CA TYR A 376 -22.99 24.55 19.46
C TYR A 376 -21.97 24.39 18.34
N LEU A 377 -22.40 24.09 17.12
CA LEU A 377 -21.53 24.03 15.94
C LEU A 377 -21.24 25.45 15.42
N THR A 378 -20.45 26.21 16.18
CA THR A 378 -20.07 27.60 15.87
C THR A 378 -18.78 27.71 15.05
N THR A 379 -18.05 26.60 14.92
CA THR A 379 -16.81 26.47 14.12
C THR A 379 -16.78 25.08 13.47
N ALA A 380 -15.95 24.91 12.44
CA ALA A 380 -15.81 23.64 11.74
C ALA A 380 -15.33 22.51 12.69
N PRO A 381 -16.06 21.38 12.79
CA PRO A 381 -15.65 20.25 13.62
C PRO A 381 -14.53 19.42 12.95
N SER A 382 -13.97 18.44 13.65
CA SER A 382 -12.74 17.72 13.22
C SER A 382 -12.80 17.05 11.84
N CYS A 383 -14.00 16.66 11.41
CA CYS A 383 -14.27 16.01 10.13
C CYS A 383 -14.65 16.98 9.00
N SER A 384 -14.64 18.29 9.23
CA SER A 384 -14.95 19.31 8.22
C SER A 384 -13.94 20.45 8.28
N TRP A 385 -13.56 20.93 7.10
CA TRP A 385 -12.73 22.14 6.93
C TRP A 385 -13.58 23.37 6.56
N ALA A 386 -14.89 23.18 6.36
CA ALA A 386 -15.81 24.23 5.96
C ALA A 386 -16.53 24.84 7.18
N ASP A 387 -16.65 26.17 7.17
CA ASP A 387 -17.35 26.91 8.23
C ASP A 387 -18.84 26.53 8.28
N VAL A 388 -19.42 26.59 9.48
CA VAL A 388 -20.83 26.24 9.69
C VAL A 388 -21.70 27.43 9.29
N ASP A 389 -22.56 27.22 8.30
CA ASP A 389 -23.32 28.29 7.61
C ASP A 389 -24.82 28.26 7.98
N GLY A 390 -25.34 27.11 8.42
CA GLY A 390 -26.74 26.92 8.82
C GLY A 390 -26.93 26.45 10.28
N PRO A 391 -28.18 26.50 10.81
CA PRO A 391 -28.47 26.15 12.20
C PRO A 391 -28.12 24.69 12.52
N ASP A 392 -27.65 24.43 13.74
CA ASP A 392 -27.35 23.08 14.20
C ASP A 392 -28.55 22.46 14.91
N VAL A 393 -29.03 21.34 14.37
CA VAL A 393 -30.14 20.59 14.95
C VAL A 393 -29.61 19.63 16.01
N VAL A 394 -30.09 19.79 17.24
CA VAL A 394 -29.71 18.94 18.38
C VAL A 394 -30.68 17.76 18.54
N LEU A 395 -30.14 16.56 18.32
CA LEU A 395 -30.85 15.29 18.52
C LEU A 395 -30.29 14.57 19.74
N VAL A 396 -31.12 13.74 20.37
CA VAL A 396 -30.70 12.92 21.51
C VAL A 396 -31.13 11.47 21.35
N TYR A 397 -30.19 10.57 21.61
CA TYR A 397 -30.39 9.13 21.57
C TYR A 397 -29.99 8.49 22.91
N GLN A 398 -30.82 7.59 23.42
CA GLN A 398 -30.56 6.85 24.64
C GLN A 398 -30.78 5.34 24.39
N PRO A 399 -29.70 4.56 24.29
CA PRO A 399 -29.76 3.12 24.02
C PRO A 399 -30.24 2.36 25.26
N THR A 400 -30.96 1.27 25.02
CA THR A 400 -31.31 0.27 26.04
C THR A 400 -30.33 -0.90 26.08
N PHE A 401 -29.30 -0.88 25.22
CA PHE A 401 -28.31 -1.93 25.04
C PHE A 401 -26.88 -1.34 25.03
N THR A 402 -25.88 -2.21 25.16
CA THR A 402 -24.47 -1.85 25.01
C THR A 402 -23.94 -2.50 23.73
N GLY A 403 -23.36 -1.71 22.83
CA GLY A 403 -22.89 -2.18 21.53
C GLY A 403 -22.51 -1.02 20.61
N THR A 404 -22.89 -1.09 19.34
CA THR A 404 -22.61 -0.04 18.33
C THR A 404 -23.92 0.43 17.71
N VAL A 405 -23.99 1.71 17.35
CA VAL A 405 -25.11 2.30 16.60
C VAL A 405 -24.61 2.85 15.29
N ASP A 406 -25.21 2.38 14.19
CA ASP A 406 -25.04 2.95 12.86
C ASP A 406 -26.15 3.99 12.67
N TYR A 407 -25.80 5.20 12.24
CA TYR A 407 -26.75 6.27 11.96
C TYR A 407 -26.58 6.77 10.53
N THR A 408 -27.68 7.06 9.84
CA THR A 408 -27.64 7.54 8.45
C THR A 408 -28.74 8.57 8.20
N PHE A 409 -28.33 9.75 7.77
CA PHE A 409 -29.20 10.82 7.30
C PHE A 409 -29.41 10.71 5.79
N GLU A 410 -30.66 10.86 5.33
CA GLU A 410 -30.94 11.15 3.91
C GLU A 410 -30.71 12.65 3.66
N LYS A 411 -29.86 12.97 2.67
CA LYS A 411 -29.55 14.36 2.28
C LYS A 411 -29.65 14.57 0.76
N PRO A 412 -29.80 15.81 0.27
CA PRO A 412 -29.67 16.11 -1.15
C PRO A 412 -28.25 15.85 -1.68
N VAL A 413 -28.12 15.51 -2.97
CA VAL A 413 -26.82 15.53 -3.67
C VAL A 413 -26.21 16.93 -3.65
N ASP A 414 -24.88 17.01 -3.73
CA ASP A 414 -24.12 18.26 -3.85
C ASP A 414 -24.36 19.30 -2.73
N THR A 415 -24.73 18.84 -1.54
CA THR A 415 -24.88 19.67 -0.33
C THR A 415 -23.95 19.14 0.76
N ARG A 416 -23.17 20.01 1.42
CA ARG A 416 -22.21 19.57 2.44
C ARG A 416 -22.84 19.58 3.82
N TRP A 417 -23.14 18.41 4.33
CA TRP A 417 -23.62 18.26 5.71
C TRP A 417 -22.48 17.81 6.62
N VAL A 418 -22.67 18.05 7.91
CA VAL A 418 -21.81 17.54 8.97
C VAL A 418 -22.66 17.03 10.12
N ALA A 419 -22.26 15.90 10.70
CA ALA A 419 -22.85 15.37 11.92
C ALA A 419 -21.76 15.04 12.94
N VAL A 420 -21.95 15.48 14.18
CA VAL A 420 -21.05 15.21 15.30
C VAL A 420 -21.83 14.50 16.39
N VAL A 421 -21.31 13.39 16.89
CA VAL A 421 -21.90 12.65 18.01
C VAL A 421 -20.99 12.72 19.22
N GLY A 422 -21.55 13.09 20.37
CA GLY A 422 -20.84 13.12 21.65
C GLY A 422 -21.64 12.48 22.77
N SER A 423 -20.96 12.07 23.83
CA SER A 423 -21.57 11.62 25.08
C SER A 423 -21.33 12.63 26.21
N GLY A 424 -22.14 12.56 27.28
CA GLY A 424 -21.96 13.38 28.48
C GLY A 424 -22.89 14.60 28.53
N VAL A 425 -22.33 15.79 28.72
CA VAL A 425 -23.13 17.03 28.87
C VAL A 425 -23.45 17.60 27.50
N CYS A 426 -24.73 17.87 27.24
CA CYS A 426 -25.18 18.51 26.01
C CYS A 426 -24.44 19.85 25.77
N GLY A 427 -24.08 20.10 24.51
CA GLY A 427 -23.27 21.23 24.06
C GLY A 427 -21.77 21.06 24.20
N ASN A 428 -21.29 19.99 24.86
CA ASN A 428 -19.86 19.70 24.91
C ASN A 428 -19.42 18.87 23.69
N LEU A 429 -18.63 19.50 22.81
CA LEU A 429 -18.07 18.87 21.60
C LEU A 429 -16.61 18.42 21.76
N SER A 430 -16.04 18.41 22.98
CA SER A 430 -14.65 17.98 23.20
C SER A 430 -14.47 16.46 23.13
N SER A 431 -15.55 15.69 23.35
CA SER A 431 -15.56 14.21 23.28
C SER A 431 -16.37 13.74 22.08
N GLN A 432 -15.81 13.90 20.89
CA GLN A 432 -16.42 13.45 19.63
C GLN A 432 -16.23 11.93 19.51
N LEU A 433 -17.33 11.19 19.58
CA LEU A 433 -17.36 9.73 19.39
C LEU A 433 -17.50 9.36 17.91
N SER A 434 -18.13 10.23 17.13
CA SER A 434 -18.24 10.14 15.67
C SER A 434 -18.31 11.56 15.10
N CYS A 435 -17.69 11.76 13.94
CA CYS A 435 -17.74 13.00 13.19
C CYS A 435 -17.68 12.65 11.70
N VAL A 436 -18.74 12.95 10.97
CA VAL A 436 -18.83 12.70 9.52
C VAL A 436 -19.22 13.98 8.78
N SER A 437 -18.58 14.21 7.63
CA SER A 437 -19.00 15.23 6.66
C SER A 437 -19.07 14.62 5.27
N GLU A 438 -20.14 14.91 4.54
CA GLU A 438 -20.37 14.37 3.20
C GLU A 438 -20.94 15.47 2.29
N TYR A 439 -20.50 15.51 1.03
CA TYR A 439 -20.90 16.50 0.01
C TYR A 439 -21.66 15.87 -1.15
N SER A 440 -21.13 14.81 -1.74
CA SER A 440 -21.56 14.29 -3.03
C SER A 440 -22.81 13.43 -2.93
N ASP A 441 -22.86 12.55 -1.93
CA ASP A 441 -23.86 11.47 -1.89
C ASP A 441 -25.22 11.89 -1.34
N VAL A 442 -26.25 11.09 -1.62
CA VAL A 442 -27.62 11.27 -1.08
C VAL A 442 -27.78 10.79 0.37
N SER A 443 -26.70 10.30 0.98
CA SER A 443 -26.71 9.78 2.34
C SER A 443 -25.43 10.16 3.07
N MET A 444 -25.56 10.44 4.36
CA MET A 444 -24.42 10.72 5.24
C MET A 444 -24.62 9.94 6.54
N GLY A 445 -23.63 9.16 6.95
CA GLY A 445 -23.77 8.33 8.14
C GLY A 445 -22.44 7.80 8.63
N ASP A 446 -22.42 7.37 9.88
CA ASP A 446 -21.26 6.80 10.55
C ASP A 446 -21.75 5.89 11.69
N SER A 447 -20.82 5.31 12.45
CA SER A 447 -21.09 4.41 13.57
C SER A 447 -20.39 4.87 14.84
N PHE A 448 -20.99 4.62 16.01
CA PHE A 448 -20.34 4.90 17.30
C PHE A 448 -20.74 3.90 18.38
N SER A 449 -19.85 3.67 19.35
CA SER A 449 -20.10 2.75 20.47
C SER A 449 -21.01 3.36 21.52
N VAL A 450 -21.94 2.55 22.01
CA VAL A 450 -22.98 2.93 22.97
C VAL A 450 -22.99 2.04 24.21
N THR A 451 -23.33 2.62 25.37
CA THR A 451 -23.54 1.91 26.63
C THR A 451 -24.97 2.11 27.10
N ALA A 452 -25.63 1.01 27.51
CA ALA A 452 -27.02 1.03 27.95
C ALA A 452 -27.26 2.12 29.01
N GLY A 453 -28.29 2.95 28.78
CA GLY A 453 -28.68 4.03 29.68
C GLY A 453 -27.87 5.33 29.56
N THR A 454 -26.76 5.35 28.82
CA THR A 454 -25.96 6.57 28.58
C THR A 454 -26.61 7.46 27.53
N THR A 455 -26.68 8.77 27.75
CA THR A 455 -27.26 9.71 26.79
C THR A 455 -26.22 10.19 25.78
N TYR A 456 -26.58 10.17 24.50
CA TYR A 456 -25.75 10.61 23.37
C TYR A 456 -26.45 11.75 22.62
N PHE A 457 -25.69 12.79 22.28
CA PHE A 457 -26.18 13.95 21.55
C PHE A 457 -25.59 13.96 20.14
N MET A 458 -26.44 14.19 19.15
CA MET A 458 -26.03 14.36 17.75
C MET A 458 -26.33 15.79 17.32
N TYR A 459 -25.34 16.46 16.74
CA TYR A 459 -25.43 17.82 16.22
C TYR A 459 -25.27 17.75 14.72
N VAL A 460 -26.27 18.19 13.98
CA VAL A 460 -26.28 18.12 12.52
C VAL A 460 -26.43 19.51 11.95
N ALA A 461 -25.53 19.90 11.04
CA ALA A 461 -25.53 21.20 10.40
C ALA A 461 -25.13 21.09 8.93
N ASP A 462 -25.34 22.16 8.19
CA ASP A 462 -24.76 22.34 6.86
C ASP A 462 -23.64 23.37 6.90
N THR A 463 -22.66 23.17 6.04
CA THR A 463 -21.39 23.88 6.06
C THR A 463 -21.05 24.58 4.74
N THR A 464 -21.94 24.59 3.73
CA THR A 464 -21.55 25.16 2.41
C THR A 464 -22.69 25.82 1.63
N SER A 465 -23.96 25.75 2.05
CA SER A 465 -25.06 26.11 1.13
C SER A 465 -26.01 27.25 1.55
N GLY A 466 -25.66 28.10 2.51
CA GLY A 466 -26.45 29.29 2.83
C GLY A 466 -27.80 28.96 3.50
N SER A 467 -28.79 29.84 3.33
CA SER A 467 -29.84 30.10 4.32
C SER A 467 -30.98 29.06 4.49
N LEU A 468 -30.72 27.73 4.38
CA LEU A 468 -31.38 26.59 5.08
C LEU A 468 -31.40 25.31 4.22
N PRO A 469 -30.38 24.45 4.34
CA PRO A 469 -30.19 23.30 3.44
C PRO A 469 -30.33 21.92 4.08
N LEU A 470 -30.50 21.86 5.41
CA LEU A 470 -30.95 20.63 6.06
C LEU A 470 -32.39 20.31 5.65
N SER A 471 -32.66 19.06 5.26
CA SER A 471 -33.99 18.62 4.83
C SER A 471 -35.06 18.87 5.90
N LYS A 472 -36.26 19.25 5.46
CA LYS A 472 -37.45 19.43 6.32
C LYS A 472 -38.62 18.60 5.78
N PRO A 473 -38.97 17.46 6.40
CA PRO A 473 -38.36 16.85 7.59
C PRO A 473 -36.97 16.24 7.30
N LEU A 474 -36.14 16.12 8.34
CA LEU A 474 -34.95 15.27 8.32
C LEU A 474 -35.37 13.81 8.38
N LYS A 475 -34.67 12.94 7.67
CA LYS A 475 -34.82 11.50 7.82
C LYS A 475 -33.54 10.90 8.33
N LEU A 476 -33.64 10.22 9.47
CA LEU A 476 -32.52 9.60 10.15
C LEU A 476 -32.85 8.13 10.43
N GLN A 477 -32.10 7.23 9.82
CA GLN A 477 -32.12 5.81 10.13
C GLN A 477 -31.13 5.52 11.27
N ILE A 478 -31.61 4.90 12.35
CA ILE A 478 -30.78 4.40 13.45
C ILE A 478 -30.85 2.88 13.47
N THR A 479 -29.70 2.22 13.41
CA THR A 479 -29.57 0.76 13.47
C THR A 479 -28.73 0.36 14.68
N GLU A 480 -29.33 -0.42 15.57
CA GLU A 480 -28.67 -0.91 16.79
C GLU A 480 -27.97 -2.26 16.52
N ILE A 481 -26.68 -2.33 16.83
CA ILE A 481 -25.84 -3.53 16.71
C ILE A 481 -25.42 -3.97 18.11
N ASP A 482 -26.12 -4.95 18.66
CA ASP A 482 -25.80 -5.51 19.97
C ASP A 482 -24.56 -6.41 19.90
N CYS A 483 -23.43 -5.86 20.34
CA CYS A 483 -22.15 -6.56 20.34
C CYS A 483 -22.12 -7.77 21.30
N SER A 484 -23.08 -7.95 22.20
CA SER A 484 -23.14 -9.14 23.05
C SER A 484 -23.58 -10.39 22.31
N SER A 485 -24.37 -10.24 21.24
CA SER A 485 -24.88 -11.32 20.40
C SER A 485 -24.32 -11.29 18.97
N PHE A 486 -23.54 -10.27 18.63
CA PHE A 486 -22.90 -10.13 17.33
C PHE A 486 -21.89 -11.26 17.06
N SER A 487 -22.06 -11.90 15.91
CA SER A 487 -21.08 -12.83 15.35
C SER A 487 -20.96 -12.58 13.85
N ALA A 488 -19.74 -12.34 13.36
CA ALA A 488 -19.45 -12.28 11.94
C ALA A 488 -18.65 -13.53 11.53
N GLY A 489 -19.10 -14.14 10.43
CA GLY A 489 -18.50 -15.31 9.81
C GLY A 489 -17.77 -14.99 8.51
N THR A 490 -17.47 -16.06 7.79
CA THR A 490 -16.85 -16.05 6.46
C THR A 490 -17.93 -16.21 5.39
N VAL A 491 -17.91 -15.34 4.39
CA VAL A 491 -18.78 -15.38 3.20
C VAL A 491 -18.24 -16.38 2.18
N SER A 492 -16.94 -16.32 1.89
CA SER A 492 -16.30 -17.16 0.89
C SER A 492 -14.81 -17.35 1.18
N THR A 493 -14.25 -18.43 0.65
CA THR A 493 -12.80 -18.68 0.63
C THR A 493 -12.37 -19.03 -0.78
N SER A 494 -11.17 -18.60 -1.17
CA SER A 494 -10.49 -19.04 -2.39
C SER A 494 -9.10 -19.55 -2.04
N PRO A 495 -8.74 -20.80 -2.34
CA PRO A 495 -9.60 -21.84 -2.87
C PRO A 495 -10.81 -22.13 -1.97
N ALA A 496 -11.92 -22.55 -2.58
CA ALA A 496 -13.10 -22.96 -1.82
C ALA A 496 -12.76 -24.14 -0.89
N ASN A 497 -13.42 -24.21 0.27
CA ASN A 497 -13.23 -25.33 1.17
C ASN A 497 -13.53 -26.68 0.50
N GLY A 498 -12.59 -27.63 0.60
CA GLY A 498 -12.61 -28.93 -0.06
C GLY A 498 -12.16 -28.92 -1.53
N ALA A 499 -11.79 -27.77 -2.09
CA ALA A 499 -11.35 -27.68 -3.48
C ALA A 499 -9.96 -28.29 -3.70
N THR A 500 -9.64 -28.60 -4.96
CA THR A 500 -8.27 -28.84 -5.42
C THR A 500 -7.80 -27.61 -6.19
N THR A 501 -6.62 -27.11 -5.85
CA THR A 501 -6.01 -25.93 -6.49
C THR A 501 -5.57 -26.21 -7.93
N SER A 502 -5.27 -25.16 -8.69
CA SER A 502 -4.65 -25.26 -10.02
C SER A 502 -3.18 -24.84 -10.03
N SER A 503 -2.57 -24.59 -8.87
CA SER A 503 -1.16 -24.18 -8.75
C SER A 503 -0.57 -24.73 -7.45
N LEU A 504 0.74 -24.92 -7.40
CA LEU A 504 1.46 -25.22 -6.16
C LEU A 504 1.56 -24.00 -5.25
N LYS A 505 1.39 -22.78 -5.79
CA LYS A 505 1.43 -21.51 -5.05
C LYS A 505 0.14 -20.71 -5.30
N PRO A 506 -1.03 -21.20 -4.87
CA PRO A 506 -2.29 -20.50 -5.08
C PRO A 506 -2.34 -19.20 -4.27
N LYS A 507 -2.94 -18.14 -4.83
CA LYS A 507 -3.37 -16.98 -4.04
C LYS A 507 -4.50 -17.41 -3.11
N LEU A 508 -4.37 -17.12 -1.81
CA LEU A 508 -5.38 -17.47 -0.83
C LEU A 508 -6.19 -16.22 -0.50
N SER A 509 -7.51 -16.32 -0.42
CA SER A 509 -8.34 -15.22 0.03
C SER A 509 -9.53 -15.70 0.86
N VAL A 510 -9.97 -14.83 1.77
CA VAL A 510 -11.16 -15.06 2.60
C VAL A 510 -11.95 -13.76 2.69
N THR A 511 -13.24 -13.84 2.33
CA THR A 511 -14.18 -12.71 2.46
C THR A 511 -15.01 -12.89 3.73
N PHE A 512 -15.12 -11.84 4.54
CA PHE A 512 -15.86 -11.80 5.79
C PHE A 512 -17.19 -11.05 5.63
N GLU A 513 -18.14 -11.33 6.52
CA GLU A 513 -19.45 -10.65 6.51
C GLU A 513 -19.32 -9.16 6.85
N THR A 514 -18.26 -8.79 7.58
CA THR A 514 -17.96 -7.42 8.01
C THR A 514 -16.48 -7.11 7.84
N ALA A 515 -16.16 -5.81 7.82
CA ALA A 515 -14.77 -5.35 7.84
C ALA A 515 -14.00 -5.93 9.04
N VAL A 516 -12.72 -6.19 8.84
CA VAL A 516 -11.82 -6.81 9.81
C VAL A 516 -10.90 -5.74 10.41
N THR A 517 -10.57 -5.88 11.70
CA THR A 517 -9.49 -5.08 12.30
C THR A 517 -8.13 -5.55 11.75
N THR A 518 -7.50 -4.73 10.92
CA THR A 518 -6.27 -5.09 10.18
C THR A 518 -4.99 -4.99 11.02
N THR A 519 -5.08 -4.57 12.29
CA THR A 519 -3.92 -4.33 13.16
C THR A 519 -3.69 -5.44 14.20
N THR A 520 -4.53 -6.48 14.22
CA THR A 520 -4.44 -7.54 15.23
C THR A 520 -4.81 -8.90 14.65
N GLY A 521 -4.09 -9.94 15.07
CA GLY A 521 -4.41 -11.33 14.75
C GLY A 521 -3.24 -12.08 14.17
N THR A 522 -3.42 -13.39 14.03
CA THR A 522 -2.44 -14.31 13.45
C THR A 522 -3.16 -15.27 12.53
N VAL A 523 -2.69 -15.36 11.29
CA VAL A 523 -3.13 -16.35 10.31
C VAL A 523 -2.11 -17.49 10.29
N THR A 524 -2.60 -18.73 10.30
CA THR A 524 -1.76 -19.93 10.25
C THR A 524 -2.18 -20.78 9.07
N VAL A 525 -1.20 -21.17 8.24
CA VAL A 525 -1.36 -22.05 7.09
C VAL A 525 -0.54 -23.31 7.36
N THR A 526 -1.21 -24.43 7.62
CA THR A 526 -0.55 -25.72 7.90
C THR A 526 -0.92 -26.74 6.84
N GLY A 527 -0.08 -27.76 6.64
CA GLY A 527 -0.36 -28.83 5.71
C GLY A 527 0.20 -30.16 6.16
N ASN A 528 -0.43 -31.24 5.69
CA ASN A 528 -0.09 -32.60 6.09
C ASN A 528 1.22 -33.15 5.48
N LYS A 529 1.93 -32.37 4.65
CA LYS A 529 3.20 -32.73 4.03
C LYS A 529 4.34 -31.77 4.39
N GLY A 530 4.15 -30.94 5.41
CA GLY A 530 5.21 -30.14 6.01
C GLY A 530 5.01 -28.63 5.95
N THR A 531 3.98 -28.12 5.27
CA THR A 531 3.65 -26.70 5.32
C THR A 531 3.30 -26.29 6.75
N ASN A 532 3.97 -25.24 7.25
CA ASN A 532 3.73 -24.68 8.57
C ASN A 532 4.14 -23.19 8.59
N LEU A 533 3.23 -22.33 8.16
CA LEU A 533 3.43 -20.89 8.01
C LEU A 533 2.55 -20.16 9.02
N SER A 534 3.05 -19.04 9.55
CA SER A 534 2.32 -18.18 10.48
C SER A 534 2.62 -16.72 10.17
N TYR A 535 1.57 -15.93 10.00
CA TYR A 535 1.62 -14.53 9.61
C TYR A 535 0.96 -13.67 10.68
N ASN A 536 1.67 -12.65 11.15
CA ASN A 536 1.08 -11.61 12.00
C ASN A 536 0.37 -10.59 11.10
N VAL A 537 -0.94 -10.43 11.28
CA VAL A 537 -1.79 -9.62 10.41
C VAL A 537 -1.33 -8.16 10.35
N ALA A 538 -0.75 -7.64 11.43
CA ALA A 538 -0.31 -6.25 11.51
C ALA A 538 1.01 -5.95 10.78
N THR A 539 1.82 -6.97 10.50
CA THR A 539 3.22 -6.77 10.06
C THR A 539 3.65 -7.64 8.88
N ALA A 540 2.89 -8.68 8.53
CA ALA A 540 3.22 -9.58 7.43
C ALA A 540 2.96 -8.89 6.08
N SER A 541 3.98 -8.79 5.24
CA SER A 541 3.86 -8.25 3.87
C SER A 541 3.03 -9.16 2.96
N GLU A 542 2.88 -10.43 3.32
CA GLU A 542 2.11 -11.44 2.60
C GLU A 542 0.59 -11.29 2.82
N ILE A 543 0.18 -10.46 3.79
CA ILE A 543 -1.22 -10.19 4.06
C ILE A 543 -1.60 -8.82 3.52
N SER A 544 -2.67 -8.77 2.74
CA SER A 544 -3.29 -7.54 2.30
C SER A 544 -4.81 -7.62 2.45
N PHE A 545 -5.48 -6.47 2.40
CA PHE A 545 -6.92 -6.36 2.53
C PHE A 545 -7.52 -5.61 1.34
N SER A 546 -8.77 -5.93 1.01
CA SER A 546 -9.57 -5.08 0.11
C SER A 546 -9.79 -3.70 0.73
N THR A 547 -10.15 -2.72 -0.10
CA THR A 547 -10.38 -1.34 0.34
C THR A 547 -11.50 -1.16 1.37
N ASP A 548 -12.43 -2.12 1.44
CA ASP A 548 -13.50 -2.16 2.45
C ASP A 548 -13.16 -3.04 3.67
N ASP A 549 -11.92 -3.54 3.75
CA ASP A 549 -11.38 -4.43 4.78
C ASP A 549 -12.18 -5.73 4.98
N LYS A 550 -13.01 -6.14 4.01
CA LYS A 550 -13.81 -7.37 4.10
C LYS A 550 -13.13 -8.59 3.52
N THR A 551 -12.17 -8.43 2.62
CA THR A 551 -11.45 -9.54 2.01
C THR A 551 -10.01 -9.48 2.44
N MET A 552 -9.53 -10.54 3.09
CA MET A 552 -8.12 -10.73 3.40
C MET A 552 -7.49 -11.62 2.32
N TYR A 553 -6.39 -11.17 1.74
CA TYR A 553 -5.56 -11.92 0.81
C TYR A 553 -4.30 -12.39 1.55
N ILE A 554 -3.86 -13.61 1.27
CA ILE A 554 -2.64 -14.20 1.83
C ILE A 554 -1.84 -14.75 0.64
N GLU A 555 -0.61 -14.28 0.50
CA GLU A 555 0.31 -14.69 -0.56
C GLU A 555 1.47 -15.52 0.02
N PRO A 556 1.37 -16.87 0.02
CA PRO A 556 2.43 -17.70 0.57
C PRO A 556 3.75 -17.48 -0.17
N VAL A 557 4.87 -17.33 0.53
CA VAL A 557 6.18 -17.05 -0.10
C VAL A 557 6.65 -18.23 -0.96
N ASN A 558 6.50 -19.44 -0.45
CA ASN A 558 6.97 -20.67 -1.09
C ASN A 558 5.79 -21.50 -1.64
N PRO A 559 5.99 -22.23 -2.76
CA PRO A 559 5.04 -23.23 -3.21
C PRO A 559 4.80 -24.31 -2.16
N PHE A 560 3.57 -24.77 -2.06
CA PHE A 560 3.19 -25.91 -1.23
C PHE A 560 3.63 -27.24 -1.87
N PRO A 561 3.98 -28.26 -1.07
CA PRO A 561 4.17 -29.62 -1.54
C PRO A 561 3.00 -30.16 -2.37
N ALA A 562 3.31 -30.80 -3.50
CA ALA A 562 2.32 -31.43 -4.38
C ALA A 562 1.46 -32.47 -3.64
N GLY A 563 0.13 -32.42 -3.84
CA GLY A 563 -0.82 -33.34 -3.20
C GLY A 563 -0.99 -33.12 -1.69
N GLU A 564 -0.53 -32.01 -1.12
CA GLU A 564 -0.73 -31.66 0.28
C GLU A 564 -2.17 -31.22 0.55
N VAL A 565 -2.73 -31.58 1.70
CA VAL A 565 -3.97 -30.98 2.21
C VAL A 565 -3.57 -29.85 3.13
N VAL A 566 -3.85 -28.62 2.71
CA VAL A 566 -3.55 -27.39 3.43
C VAL A 566 -4.80 -26.97 4.21
N THR A 567 -4.60 -26.54 5.45
CA THR A 567 -5.60 -25.96 6.34
C THR A 567 -5.19 -24.53 6.69
N VAL A 568 -6.09 -23.59 6.48
CA VAL A 568 -5.89 -22.19 6.86
C VAL A 568 -6.78 -21.89 8.06
N SER A 569 -6.21 -21.22 9.06
CA SER A 569 -6.92 -20.82 10.27
C SER A 569 -6.42 -19.46 10.75
N TRP A 570 -7.17 -18.83 11.65
CA TRP A 570 -6.76 -17.56 12.25
C TRP A 570 -7.16 -17.48 13.71
N THR A 571 -6.43 -16.66 14.46
CA THR A 571 -6.70 -16.34 15.86
C THR A 571 -6.52 -14.84 16.08
N GLY A 572 -7.31 -14.25 16.98
CA GLY A 572 -7.22 -12.82 17.30
C GLY A 572 -7.65 -11.85 16.19
N LEU A 573 -8.19 -12.35 15.06
CA LEU A 573 -8.89 -11.53 14.08
C LEU A 573 -10.25 -11.15 14.66
N ASN A 574 -10.53 -9.85 14.72
CA ASN A 574 -11.77 -9.31 15.24
C ASN A 574 -12.48 -8.49 14.17
N ASP A 575 -13.81 -8.46 14.23
CA ASP A 575 -14.60 -7.58 13.41
C ASP A 575 -14.37 -6.11 13.79
N ALA A 576 -14.37 -5.21 12.81
CA ALA A 576 -14.13 -3.79 13.03
C ALA A 576 -15.30 -3.08 13.75
N LYS A 577 -16.51 -3.65 13.80
CA LYS A 577 -17.70 -3.00 14.37
C LYS A 577 -17.85 -3.20 15.87
N CYS A 578 -17.61 -4.41 16.35
CA CYS A 578 -17.87 -4.85 17.72
C CYS A 578 -16.61 -5.40 18.41
N SER A 579 -15.48 -5.44 17.70
CA SER A 579 -14.22 -6.02 18.21
C SER A 579 -14.40 -7.44 18.74
N LYS A 580 -15.33 -8.20 18.16
CA LYS A 580 -15.57 -9.61 18.49
C LYS A 580 -14.75 -10.51 17.59
N PRO A 581 -14.26 -11.64 18.12
CA PRO A 581 -13.54 -12.61 17.32
C PRO A 581 -14.35 -13.08 16.11
N LEU A 582 -13.75 -12.98 14.93
CA LEU A 582 -14.31 -13.52 13.70
C LEU A 582 -14.27 -15.03 13.76
N LYS A 583 -15.42 -15.66 13.50
CA LYS A 583 -15.54 -17.11 13.56
C LYS A 583 -14.68 -17.75 12.47
N ALA A 584 -13.70 -18.55 12.85
CA ALA A 584 -12.88 -19.30 11.91
C ALA A 584 -13.72 -20.23 11.04
N ALA A 585 -13.57 -20.13 9.71
CA ALA A 585 -14.15 -21.07 8.79
C ALA A 585 -13.41 -22.42 8.84
N ALA A 586 -14.11 -23.51 8.55
CA ALA A 586 -13.43 -24.73 8.13
C ALA A 586 -12.88 -24.46 6.72
N TRP A 587 -11.58 -24.19 6.62
CA TRP A 587 -10.92 -23.91 5.35
C TRP A 587 -9.76 -24.87 5.15
N ASN A 588 -10.05 -25.95 4.43
CA ASN A 588 -9.05 -26.88 3.92
C ASN A 588 -9.16 -26.99 2.41
N PHE A 589 -8.05 -27.23 1.73
CA PHE A 589 -8.02 -27.49 0.29
C PHE A 589 -6.85 -28.42 -0.03
N THR A 590 -6.90 -29.06 -1.19
CA THR A 590 -5.84 -29.94 -1.68
C THR A 590 -4.98 -29.20 -2.69
N VAL A 591 -3.67 -29.21 -2.48
CA VAL A 591 -2.66 -28.76 -3.43
C VAL A 591 -2.57 -29.80 -4.54
N ILE A 592 -2.66 -29.37 -5.79
CA ILE A 592 -2.65 -30.30 -6.93
C ILE A 592 -1.36 -31.11 -6.99
N THR A 593 -1.46 -32.35 -7.47
CA THR A 593 -0.29 -33.06 -7.99
C THR A 593 -0.18 -32.71 -9.47
N PRO A 594 0.88 -32.03 -9.92
CA PRO A 594 1.04 -31.60 -11.30
C PRO A 594 0.76 -32.75 -12.29
N PRO A 595 -0.22 -32.62 -13.21
CA PRO A 595 -0.56 -33.68 -14.16
C PRO A 595 0.43 -33.76 -15.33
N CYS A 596 1.38 -32.83 -15.41
CA CYS A 596 2.34 -32.66 -16.50
C CYS A 596 3.65 -32.07 -15.96
N ALA A 597 4.70 -32.14 -16.77
CA ALA A 597 5.95 -31.43 -16.53
C ALA A 597 6.51 -30.88 -17.85
N PRO A 598 7.08 -29.65 -17.86
CA PRO A 598 7.77 -29.11 -19.03
C PRO A 598 8.76 -30.08 -19.67
N GLY A 599 8.73 -30.16 -21.00
CA GLY A 599 9.58 -31.07 -21.80
C GLY A 599 9.07 -32.51 -21.90
N THR A 600 7.92 -32.85 -21.29
CA THR A 600 7.30 -34.18 -21.38
C THR A 600 6.00 -34.15 -22.19
N GLY A 601 5.62 -35.25 -22.83
CA GLY A 601 4.32 -35.35 -23.52
C GLY A 601 4.11 -34.35 -24.67
N GLY A 602 5.20 -33.88 -25.31
CA GLY A 602 5.12 -32.86 -26.35
C GLY A 602 4.97 -31.43 -25.80
N MET A 603 5.02 -31.24 -24.49
CA MET A 603 5.10 -29.92 -23.85
C MET A 603 6.45 -29.26 -24.15
N ILE A 604 6.45 -27.92 -24.24
CA ILE A 604 7.68 -27.13 -24.35
C ILE A 604 8.48 -27.26 -23.04
N GLY A 605 9.79 -27.40 -23.14
CA GLY A 605 10.72 -27.50 -22.02
C GLY A 605 11.04 -26.15 -21.38
N LYS A 606 11.96 -26.20 -20.41
CA LYS A 606 12.41 -25.01 -19.67
C LYS A 606 13.69 -24.39 -20.22
N THR A 607 14.22 -24.90 -21.33
CA THR A 607 15.54 -24.47 -21.82
C THR A 607 15.41 -23.10 -22.47
N VAL A 608 16.02 -22.09 -21.85
CA VAL A 608 16.08 -20.73 -22.39
C VAL A 608 17.39 -20.55 -23.16
N THR A 609 17.29 -20.12 -24.42
CA THR A 609 18.43 -19.71 -25.24
C THR A 609 18.21 -18.26 -25.69
N LYS A 610 19.19 -17.39 -25.45
CA LYS A 610 19.19 -16.02 -25.97
C LYS A 610 20.04 -15.93 -27.24
N LEU A 611 19.47 -15.32 -28.28
CA LEU A 611 20.11 -15.18 -29.59
C LEU A 611 20.39 -13.69 -29.85
N PRO A 612 21.67 -13.30 -30.04
CA PRO A 612 22.03 -11.91 -30.29
C PRO A 612 21.42 -11.38 -31.60
N THR A 613 20.95 -10.13 -31.58
CA THR A 613 20.34 -9.48 -32.77
C THR A 613 21.19 -8.34 -33.37
N GLY A 614 22.38 -8.10 -32.82
CA GLY A 614 23.43 -7.32 -33.47
C GLY A 614 23.19 -5.81 -33.60
N THR A 615 22.16 -5.24 -32.98
CA THR A 615 21.99 -3.78 -32.91
C THR A 615 21.77 -3.33 -31.47
N ALA A 616 22.67 -2.45 -30.99
CA ALA A 616 22.59 -1.83 -29.67
C ALA A 616 22.20 -0.36 -29.86
N SER A 617 20.94 -0.11 -30.22
CA SER A 617 20.29 1.19 -30.01
C SER A 617 18.82 1.12 -30.43
N SER A 618 17.95 1.05 -29.43
CA SER A 618 16.51 1.37 -29.45
C SER A 618 15.63 0.59 -30.44
N TYR A 619 15.26 -0.64 -30.08
CA TYR A 619 13.96 -1.17 -30.50
C TYR A 619 12.86 -0.50 -29.65
N PRO A 620 11.72 -0.07 -30.23
CA PRO A 620 10.62 0.52 -29.48
C PRO A 620 9.90 -0.53 -28.62
N SER A 621 8.89 -0.11 -27.86
CA SER A 621 8.02 -1.00 -27.09
C SER A 621 7.54 -2.16 -27.95
N VAL A 622 8.03 -3.37 -27.63
CA VAL A 622 7.63 -4.61 -28.30
C VAL A 622 6.37 -5.09 -27.62
N TYR A 623 5.27 -5.10 -28.37
CA TYR A 623 4.00 -5.62 -27.92
C TYR A 623 3.91 -7.09 -28.28
N TYR A 624 4.03 -7.46 -29.55
CA TYR A 624 3.85 -8.84 -30.00
C TYR A 624 5.16 -9.46 -30.53
N VAL A 625 5.23 -10.80 -30.46
CA VAL A 625 6.29 -11.62 -31.05
C VAL A 625 5.64 -12.77 -31.79
N VAL A 626 5.93 -12.92 -33.08
CA VAL A 626 5.22 -13.87 -33.96
C VAL A 626 6.22 -14.55 -34.90
N PRO A 627 6.56 -15.83 -34.68
CA PRO A 627 7.33 -16.60 -35.64
C PRO A 627 6.49 -16.90 -36.89
N ASP A 628 7.11 -16.85 -38.06
CA ASP A 628 6.48 -17.43 -39.25
C ASP A 628 6.44 -18.96 -39.19
N GLN A 629 5.84 -19.60 -40.18
CA GLN A 629 5.72 -21.06 -40.22
C GLN A 629 6.94 -21.76 -40.85
N ALA A 630 7.91 -21.01 -41.40
CA ALA A 630 9.06 -21.59 -42.09
C ALA A 630 10.14 -21.98 -41.08
N PRO A 631 10.75 -23.19 -41.17
CA PRO A 631 11.79 -23.61 -40.22
C PRO A 631 13.02 -22.70 -40.20
N THR A 632 13.37 -22.11 -41.35
CA THR A 632 14.48 -21.16 -41.52
C THR A 632 13.98 -19.73 -41.77
N GLY A 633 12.76 -19.43 -41.35
CA GLY A 633 12.12 -18.14 -41.55
C GLY A 633 12.53 -17.09 -40.53
N ASN A 634 11.63 -16.15 -40.29
CA ASN A 634 11.81 -15.01 -39.41
C ASN A 634 10.86 -15.06 -38.21
N VAL A 635 11.28 -14.36 -37.15
CA VAL A 635 10.42 -13.92 -36.06
C VAL A 635 10.14 -12.44 -36.29
N TYR A 636 8.86 -12.11 -36.34
CA TYR A 636 8.37 -10.73 -36.41
C TYR A 636 8.09 -10.23 -35.00
N PHE A 637 8.42 -8.98 -34.73
CA PHE A 637 8.12 -8.34 -33.46
C PHE A 637 7.96 -6.85 -33.67
N GLY A 638 7.10 -6.22 -32.87
CA GLY A 638 6.77 -4.81 -33.08
C GLY A 638 5.75 -4.31 -32.08
N GLY A 639 5.34 -3.07 -32.29
CA GLY A 639 4.34 -2.40 -31.48
C GLY A 639 3.49 -1.45 -32.31
N SER A 640 2.98 -0.39 -31.67
CA SER A 640 2.07 0.58 -32.30
C SER A 640 2.75 1.53 -33.29
N THR A 641 4.08 1.61 -33.28
CA THR A 641 4.84 2.55 -34.11
C THR A 641 5.71 1.88 -35.16
N GLU A 642 6.25 0.70 -34.87
CA GLU A 642 7.20 0.02 -35.75
C GLU A 642 7.00 -1.49 -35.75
N LEU A 643 7.40 -2.11 -36.86
CA LEU A 643 7.45 -3.55 -37.06
C LEU A 643 8.84 -3.95 -37.55
N TRP A 644 9.40 -4.99 -36.94
CA TRP A 644 10.72 -5.53 -37.22
C TRP A 644 10.66 -7.04 -37.44
N ARG A 645 11.70 -7.58 -38.07
CA ARG A 645 11.91 -9.03 -38.17
C ARG A 645 13.37 -9.42 -37.97
N VAL A 646 13.60 -10.60 -37.39
CA VAL A 646 14.92 -11.22 -37.18
C VAL A 646 14.86 -12.68 -37.65
N PRO A 647 15.93 -13.25 -38.24
CA PRO A 647 15.96 -14.68 -38.55
C PRO A 647 15.77 -15.54 -37.30
N LYS A 648 15.06 -16.68 -37.39
CA LYS A 648 14.88 -17.60 -36.26
C LYS A 648 16.19 -18.13 -35.66
N SER A 649 17.28 -18.09 -36.43
CA SER A 649 18.64 -18.44 -36.00
C SER A 649 19.37 -17.34 -35.21
N GLY A 650 18.75 -16.18 -35.02
CA GLY A 650 19.44 -14.96 -34.57
C GLY A 650 20.14 -14.24 -35.73
N GLY A 651 20.63 -13.02 -35.46
CA GLY A 651 21.24 -12.14 -36.44
C GLY A 651 20.58 -10.76 -36.52
N THR A 652 21.05 -9.92 -37.46
CA THR A 652 20.62 -8.52 -37.58
C THR A 652 19.13 -8.38 -37.90
N GLY A 653 18.43 -7.59 -37.10
CA GLY A 653 17.03 -7.23 -37.36
C GLY A 653 16.86 -6.31 -38.56
N VAL A 654 15.73 -6.46 -39.25
CA VAL A 654 15.33 -5.66 -40.42
C VAL A 654 14.02 -4.95 -40.12
N GLU A 655 14.00 -3.63 -40.29
CA GLU A 655 12.78 -2.83 -40.15
C GLU A 655 11.83 -3.08 -41.32
N VAL A 656 10.56 -3.33 -41.01
CA VAL A 656 9.49 -3.63 -41.99
C VAL A 656 8.56 -2.44 -42.19
N THR A 657 8.44 -1.55 -41.21
CA THR A 657 7.47 -0.43 -41.18
C THR A 657 7.41 0.34 -42.50
N THR A 658 8.56 0.87 -42.92
CA THR A 658 8.66 1.68 -44.13
C THR A 658 8.43 0.85 -45.40
N ALA A 659 8.99 -0.37 -45.46
CA ALA A 659 8.87 -1.24 -46.63
C ALA A 659 7.41 -1.66 -46.89
N ALA A 660 6.61 -1.81 -45.84
CA ALA A 660 5.21 -2.18 -45.90
C ALA A 660 4.24 -0.99 -45.98
N GLY A 661 4.74 0.25 -45.91
CA GLY A 661 3.90 1.45 -45.88
C GLY A 661 3.03 1.53 -44.61
N LEU A 662 3.55 1.02 -43.49
CA LEU A 662 2.86 1.00 -42.20
C LEU A 662 2.96 2.36 -41.52
N GLY A 663 1.92 2.69 -40.77
CA GLY A 663 1.84 3.84 -39.89
C GLY A 663 1.06 3.46 -38.64
N SER A 664 0.89 4.39 -37.71
CA SER A 664 0.23 4.12 -36.43
C SER A 664 -1.25 3.67 -36.57
N SER A 665 -1.88 3.93 -37.71
CA SER A 665 -3.24 3.47 -38.03
C SER A 665 -3.30 2.07 -38.67
N HIS A 666 -2.16 1.39 -38.80
CA HIS A 666 -2.08 0.04 -39.37
C HIS A 666 -1.45 -0.96 -38.39
N LEU A 667 -0.99 -0.45 -37.25
CA LEU A 667 -0.29 -1.19 -36.20
C LEU A 667 -1.14 -1.12 -34.93
N GLY A 668 -0.88 -2.06 -34.03
CA GLY A 668 -1.55 -2.13 -32.74
C GLY A 668 -0.80 -3.07 -31.83
N TYR A 669 -1.54 -3.88 -31.09
CA TYR A 669 -0.97 -4.76 -30.06
C TYR A 669 -0.82 -6.21 -30.52
N ASP A 670 -1.21 -6.57 -31.75
CA ASP A 670 -0.99 -7.94 -32.21
C ASP A 670 -0.70 -8.08 -33.71
N MET A 671 -0.12 -9.23 -34.06
CA MET A 671 0.14 -9.67 -35.42
C MET A 671 -0.18 -11.17 -35.54
N VAL A 672 -0.67 -11.59 -36.70
CA VAL A 672 -1.02 -12.98 -36.98
C VAL A 672 -0.40 -13.42 -38.31
N VAL A 673 0.15 -14.63 -38.33
CA VAL A 673 0.70 -15.26 -39.55
C VAL A 673 -0.16 -16.45 -39.94
N SER A 674 -0.74 -16.42 -41.14
CA SER A 674 -1.51 -17.53 -41.72
C SER A 674 -0.86 -18.02 -42.99
N GLY A 675 -0.12 -19.13 -42.90
CA GLY A 675 0.72 -19.60 -44.01
C GLY A 675 1.77 -18.55 -44.37
N ASN A 676 1.66 -17.96 -45.57
CA ASN A 676 2.54 -16.89 -46.04
C ASN A 676 1.94 -15.49 -45.87
N ASP A 677 0.66 -15.38 -45.53
CA ASP A 677 0.02 -14.10 -45.31
C ASP A 677 0.39 -13.56 -43.91
N LEU A 678 0.78 -12.29 -43.87
CA LEU A 678 1.11 -11.56 -42.64
C LEU A 678 0.02 -10.53 -42.37
N PHE A 679 -0.54 -10.52 -41.16
CA PHE A 679 -1.62 -9.62 -40.75
C PHE A 679 -1.24 -8.82 -39.51
N THR A 680 -1.44 -7.51 -39.52
CA THR A 680 -1.37 -6.68 -38.31
C THR A 680 -2.77 -6.34 -37.82
N ILE A 681 -2.92 -6.24 -36.51
CA ILE A 681 -4.19 -5.94 -35.84
C ILE A 681 -4.10 -4.53 -35.28
N GLU A 682 -4.91 -3.60 -35.81
CA GLU A 682 -4.97 -2.22 -35.34
C GLU A 682 -5.79 -2.16 -34.04
N SER A 683 -5.24 -1.50 -33.01
CA SER A 683 -5.97 -1.22 -31.78
C SER A 683 -6.76 0.07 -31.95
N LYS A 684 -8.05 -0.08 -32.24
CA LYS A 684 -8.97 1.02 -32.50
C LYS A 684 -10.32 0.74 -31.86
N SER A 685 -11.01 1.78 -31.36
CA SER A 685 -12.27 1.64 -30.62
C SER A 685 -13.52 2.07 -31.42
N SER A 686 -13.41 2.35 -32.72
CA SER A 686 -14.54 2.85 -33.51
C SER A 686 -14.46 2.53 -35.00
N GLY A 687 -15.61 2.65 -35.68
CA GLY A 687 -15.74 2.36 -37.11
C GLY A 687 -15.93 0.87 -37.40
N THR A 688 -16.01 0.52 -38.68
CA THR A 688 -16.29 -0.84 -39.16
C THR A 688 -15.20 -1.40 -40.07
N THR A 689 -14.12 -0.66 -40.29
CA THR A 689 -13.01 -1.03 -41.19
C THR A 689 -11.68 -0.60 -40.58
N GLY A 690 -10.58 -1.17 -41.07
CA GLY A 690 -9.22 -0.87 -40.60
C GLY A 690 -8.72 -1.70 -39.42
N PHE A 691 -9.46 -2.68 -38.92
CA PHE A 691 -9.00 -3.47 -37.77
C PHE A 691 -7.95 -4.54 -38.15
N VAL A 692 -8.05 -5.09 -39.37
CA VAL A 692 -7.19 -6.20 -39.82
C VAL A 692 -6.53 -5.82 -41.13
N TRP A 693 -5.21 -5.63 -41.09
CA TRP A 693 -4.43 -5.25 -42.26
C TRP A 693 -3.59 -6.42 -42.73
N ARG A 694 -3.78 -6.85 -43.97
CA ARG A 694 -2.80 -7.76 -44.59
C ARG A 694 -1.65 -6.95 -45.15
N ILE A 695 -0.43 -7.31 -44.77
CA ILE A 695 0.80 -6.57 -45.12
C ILE A 695 1.72 -7.35 -46.07
N SER A 696 1.52 -8.66 -46.22
CA SER A 696 2.30 -9.54 -47.12
C SER A 696 1.50 -10.79 -47.47
N LYS A 697 1.84 -11.43 -48.61
CA LYS A 697 1.31 -12.73 -49.07
C LYS A 697 2.38 -13.81 -49.28
N ASP A 698 3.65 -13.45 -49.09
CA ASP A 698 4.82 -14.27 -49.44
C ASP A 698 5.84 -14.30 -48.29
N ALA A 699 5.32 -14.36 -47.06
CA ALA A 699 6.10 -14.41 -45.82
C ALA A 699 7.09 -13.24 -45.65
N GLY A 700 6.74 -12.07 -46.20
CA GLY A 700 7.51 -10.83 -46.12
C GLY A 700 8.61 -10.73 -47.18
N ALA A 701 8.52 -11.48 -48.28
CA ALA A 701 9.41 -11.26 -49.43
C ALA A 701 9.01 -9.97 -50.19
N SER A 702 7.72 -9.64 -50.22
CA SER A 702 7.18 -8.36 -50.66
C SER A 702 6.11 -7.87 -49.69
N PHE A 703 5.93 -6.55 -49.64
CA PHE A 703 4.94 -5.94 -48.76
C PHE A 703 3.94 -5.07 -49.53
N GLY A 704 2.72 -5.04 -49.02
CA GLY A 704 1.64 -4.23 -49.55
C GLY A 704 0.46 -4.22 -48.60
N LEU A 705 -0.13 -3.04 -48.41
CA LEU A 705 -1.17 -2.81 -47.42
C LEU A 705 -2.56 -3.06 -48.01
N THR A 706 -3.36 -3.92 -47.36
CA THR A 706 -4.76 -4.18 -47.72
C THR A 706 -5.62 -4.22 -46.47
N ASP A 707 -6.67 -3.38 -46.41
CA ASP A 707 -7.72 -3.50 -45.41
C ASP A 707 -8.47 -4.81 -45.67
N PHE A 708 -8.28 -5.79 -44.78
CA PHE A 708 -8.62 -7.17 -45.05
C PHE A 708 -10.04 -7.52 -44.60
N ALA A 709 -10.61 -6.78 -43.64
CA ALA A 709 -11.89 -7.14 -43.03
C ALA A 709 -12.81 -5.94 -42.79
N THR A 710 -14.11 -6.19 -42.96
CA THR A 710 -15.19 -5.25 -42.60
C THR A 710 -16.06 -5.84 -41.52
N PHE A 711 -16.40 -5.04 -40.52
CA PHE A 711 -17.20 -5.43 -39.37
C PHE A 711 -18.67 -5.01 -39.57
N PRO A 712 -19.65 -5.91 -39.34
CA PRO A 712 -21.08 -5.58 -39.47
C PRO A 712 -21.56 -4.48 -38.51
N ALA A 713 -20.88 -4.33 -37.37
CA ALA A 713 -21.10 -3.29 -36.38
C ALA A 713 -19.73 -2.89 -35.79
N ALA A 714 -19.63 -1.68 -35.24
CA ALA A 714 -18.41 -1.29 -34.54
C ALA A 714 -18.17 -2.24 -33.35
N PRO A 715 -16.94 -2.77 -33.18
CA PRO A 715 -16.55 -3.46 -31.96
C PRO A 715 -16.82 -2.57 -30.73
N ALA A 716 -17.16 -3.20 -29.61
CA ALA A 716 -17.50 -2.47 -28.39
C ALA A 716 -16.30 -1.80 -27.72
N ASP A 717 -15.07 -2.22 -28.06
CA ASP A 717 -13.83 -1.68 -27.51
C ASP A 717 -12.65 -1.85 -28.48
N THR A 718 -11.44 -1.47 -28.04
CA THR A 718 -10.19 -1.73 -28.76
C THR A 718 -9.90 -3.22 -28.91
N MET A 719 -9.27 -3.60 -30.03
CA MET A 719 -8.78 -4.96 -30.27
C MET A 719 -7.31 -5.05 -29.96
N ASP A 720 -6.97 -5.81 -28.92
CA ASP A 720 -5.60 -5.82 -28.39
C ASP A 720 -4.93 -7.20 -28.47
N SER A 721 -5.68 -8.25 -28.82
CA SER A 721 -5.10 -9.57 -29.08
C SER A 721 -5.85 -10.36 -30.15
N ALA A 722 -5.11 -11.18 -30.87
CA ALA A 722 -5.61 -12.08 -31.90
C ALA A 722 -4.86 -13.41 -31.94
N ASN A 723 -5.54 -14.44 -32.43
CA ASN A 723 -4.96 -15.78 -32.58
C ASN A 723 -5.49 -16.47 -33.84
N LEU A 724 -4.62 -17.21 -34.53
CA LEU A 724 -5.01 -18.01 -35.69
C LEU A 724 -5.42 -19.42 -35.25
N TYR A 725 -6.65 -19.81 -35.58
CA TYR A 725 -7.09 -21.19 -35.41
C TYR A 725 -7.89 -21.68 -36.62
N LYS A 726 -7.46 -22.81 -37.20
CA LYS A 726 -8.05 -23.45 -38.39
C LYS A 726 -8.40 -22.47 -39.53
N GLY A 727 -7.45 -21.59 -39.86
CA GLY A 727 -7.58 -20.64 -40.97
C GLY A 727 -8.43 -19.40 -40.68
N ARG A 728 -8.86 -19.19 -39.43
CA ARG A 728 -9.57 -17.98 -39.00
C ARG A 728 -8.75 -17.21 -37.98
N ILE A 729 -8.72 -15.89 -38.12
CA ILE A 729 -8.14 -14.99 -37.12
C ILE A 729 -9.26 -14.66 -36.14
N TYR A 730 -9.09 -15.03 -34.88
CA TYR A 730 -9.96 -14.64 -33.78
C TYR A 730 -9.33 -13.44 -33.08
N MET A 731 -10.13 -12.46 -32.69
CA MET A 731 -9.71 -11.22 -32.03
C MET A 731 -10.58 -11.00 -30.80
N VAL A 732 -10.01 -10.43 -29.76
CA VAL A 732 -10.72 -10.08 -28.53
C VAL A 732 -10.65 -8.58 -28.27
N THR A 733 -11.75 -8.01 -27.80
CA THR A 733 -11.78 -6.64 -27.28
C THR A 733 -11.48 -6.58 -25.78
N THR A 734 -10.93 -5.47 -25.31
CA THR A 734 -10.34 -5.33 -23.96
C THR A 734 -11.32 -5.29 -22.80
N ASP A 735 -12.06 -4.19 -22.61
CA ASP A 735 -12.92 -4.02 -21.42
C ASP A 735 -14.35 -4.47 -21.70
N SER A 736 -14.92 -4.02 -22.83
CA SER A 736 -16.18 -4.56 -23.32
C SER A 736 -15.95 -5.84 -24.13
N VAL A 737 -15.66 -6.95 -23.45
CA VAL A 737 -15.14 -8.19 -24.06
C VAL A 737 -16.10 -8.81 -25.09
N GLN A 738 -15.65 -8.80 -26.34
CA GLN A 738 -16.26 -9.42 -27.51
C GLN A 738 -15.19 -10.23 -28.26
N ILE A 739 -15.58 -11.39 -28.74
CA ILE A 739 -14.74 -12.24 -29.57
C ILE A 739 -15.23 -12.16 -31.00
N TRP A 740 -14.40 -11.66 -31.89
CA TRP A 740 -14.65 -11.54 -33.32
C TRP A 740 -13.80 -12.52 -34.11
N SER A 741 -14.24 -12.94 -35.30
CA SER A 741 -13.42 -13.76 -36.19
C SER A 741 -13.51 -13.33 -37.66
N VAL A 742 -12.42 -13.49 -38.40
CA VAL A 742 -12.33 -13.28 -39.84
C VAL A 742 -11.70 -14.49 -40.53
N ASP A 743 -12.14 -14.80 -41.75
CA ASP A 743 -11.55 -15.88 -42.54
C ASP A 743 -10.23 -15.42 -43.16
N ALA A 744 -9.10 -15.92 -42.64
CA ALA A 744 -7.76 -15.55 -43.09
C ALA A 744 -7.47 -16.04 -44.52
N LEU A 745 -8.21 -17.05 -44.97
CA LEU A 745 -8.03 -17.71 -46.28
C LEU A 745 -8.93 -17.09 -47.37
N ALA A 746 -9.65 -16.02 -47.06
CA ALA A 746 -10.54 -15.36 -48.00
C ALA A 746 -9.76 -14.83 -49.23
N ALA A 747 -10.15 -15.33 -50.42
CA ALA A 747 -9.49 -14.96 -51.68
C ALA A 747 -9.74 -13.49 -52.09
N SER A 748 -10.88 -12.91 -51.68
CA SER A 748 -11.33 -11.57 -52.08
C SER A 748 -11.63 -10.71 -50.85
N PRO A 749 -10.68 -9.90 -50.35
CA PRO A 749 -10.94 -8.93 -49.29
C PRO A 749 -11.68 -7.68 -49.81
N PRO A 750 -12.39 -6.92 -48.94
CA PRO A 750 -12.52 -7.19 -47.52
C PRO A 750 -13.50 -8.34 -47.22
N THR A 751 -13.15 -9.19 -46.26
CA THR A 751 -14.02 -10.27 -45.76
C THR A 751 -14.87 -9.77 -44.58
N THR A 752 -16.08 -10.31 -44.42
CA THR A 752 -16.97 -9.89 -43.33
C THR A 752 -16.57 -10.57 -42.03
N ALA A 753 -16.30 -9.79 -40.98
CA ALA A 753 -16.06 -10.29 -39.64
C ALA A 753 -17.35 -10.85 -39.01
N LYS A 754 -17.21 -11.89 -38.18
CA LYS A 754 -18.30 -12.51 -37.42
C LYS A 754 -18.10 -12.28 -35.93
N LEU A 755 -19.13 -11.81 -35.24
CA LEU A 755 -19.16 -11.82 -33.77
C LEU A 755 -19.41 -13.27 -33.32
N GLU A 756 -18.45 -13.86 -32.62
CA GLU A 756 -18.53 -15.23 -32.12
C GLU A 756 -19.16 -15.30 -30.73
N ALA A 757 -18.79 -14.37 -29.83
CA ALA A 757 -19.31 -14.32 -28.47
C ALA A 757 -19.17 -12.91 -27.86
N SER A 758 -19.99 -12.61 -26.85
CA SER A 758 -19.82 -11.46 -25.96
C SER A 758 -19.70 -11.99 -24.53
N VAL A 759 -18.71 -11.53 -23.77
CA VAL A 759 -18.35 -12.07 -22.45
C VAL A 759 -18.36 -10.96 -21.38
N PRO A 760 -19.54 -10.40 -21.04
CA PRO A 760 -19.64 -9.22 -20.17
C PRO A 760 -19.26 -9.48 -18.70
N SER A 761 -18.93 -10.72 -18.32
CA SER A 761 -18.45 -11.05 -16.98
C SER A 761 -16.95 -10.84 -16.79
N GLU A 762 -16.22 -10.60 -17.88
CA GLU A 762 -14.77 -10.34 -17.86
C GLU A 762 -14.50 -8.93 -18.41
N GLY A 763 -13.34 -8.37 -18.05
CA GLY A 763 -12.81 -7.07 -18.48
C GLY A 763 -11.28 -7.09 -18.50
N SER A 764 -10.65 -6.06 -19.08
CA SER A 764 -9.19 -6.00 -19.24
C SER A 764 -8.57 -7.26 -19.88
N CYS A 765 -9.21 -7.85 -20.91
CA CYS A 765 -8.72 -9.08 -21.54
C CYS A 765 -7.72 -8.79 -22.67
N TYR A 766 -6.46 -9.21 -22.46
CA TYR A 766 -5.32 -8.90 -23.34
C TYR A 766 -4.76 -10.11 -24.10
N GLY A 767 -5.40 -11.28 -23.98
CA GLY A 767 -4.96 -12.49 -24.66
C GLY A 767 -6.10 -13.39 -25.05
N ILE A 768 -6.00 -13.99 -26.23
CA ILE A 768 -6.93 -15.01 -26.71
C ILE A 768 -6.17 -16.20 -27.29
N ALA A 769 -6.63 -17.41 -26.95
CA ALA A 769 -6.33 -18.61 -27.71
C ALA A 769 -7.62 -19.41 -27.96
N VAL A 770 -7.59 -20.27 -28.98
CA VAL A 770 -8.80 -20.95 -29.44
C VAL A 770 -8.50 -22.42 -29.71
N ASP A 771 -9.42 -23.29 -29.32
CA ASP A 771 -9.48 -24.69 -29.75
C ASP A 771 -10.88 -25.03 -30.30
N ASP A 772 -11.20 -26.30 -30.57
CA ASP A 772 -12.49 -26.69 -31.14
C ASP A 772 -13.69 -26.44 -30.22
N LYS A 773 -13.48 -26.31 -28.90
CA LYS A 773 -14.54 -26.24 -27.89
C LYS A 773 -14.55 -24.95 -27.07
N PHE A 774 -13.40 -24.32 -26.87
CA PHE A 774 -13.21 -23.22 -25.96
C PHE A 774 -12.48 -22.03 -26.62
N PHE A 775 -12.87 -20.84 -26.20
CA PHE A 775 -11.97 -19.69 -26.19
C PHE A 775 -11.27 -19.65 -24.84
N TYR A 776 -9.98 -19.33 -24.83
CA TYR A 776 -9.21 -19.10 -23.62
C TYR A 776 -8.85 -17.63 -23.58
N LEU A 777 -9.04 -16.98 -22.43
CA LEU A 777 -8.78 -15.55 -22.26
C LEU A 777 -7.92 -15.32 -21.02
N THR A 778 -6.92 -14.45 -21.15
CA THR A 778 -6.17 -13.87 -20.03
C THR A 778 -6.63 -12.45 -19.80
N CYS A 779 -7.18 -12.20 -18.62
CA CYS A 779 -7.79 -10.93 -18.24
C CYS A 779 -7.11 -10.37 -16.98
N GLY A 780 -6.73 -9.10 -17.04
CA GLY A 780 -6.00 -8.43 -15.96
C GLY A 780 -6.86 -8.15 -14.73
N ASP A 781 -8.18 -8.03 -14.90
CA ASP A 781 -9.11 -7.88 -13.79
C ASP A 781 -9.11 -9.15 -12.94
N ASP A 782 -8.77 -9.01 -11.65
CA ASP A 782 -8.61 -10.11 -10.70
C ASP A 782 -7.66 -11.24 -11.16
N ASP A 783 -6.71 -10.94 -12.06
CA ASP A 783 -5.69 -11.88 -12.52
C ASP A 783 -6.25 -13.16 -13.19
N ARG A 784 -7.34 -13.06 -13.94
CA ARG A 784 -8.15 -14.22 -14.36
C ARG A 784 -7.69 -14.84 -15.68
N LEU A 785 -7.28 -16.12 -15.64
CA LEU A 785 -7.25 -17.00 -16.81
C LEU A 785 -8.55 -17.80 -16.85
N VAL A 786 -9.35 -17.60 -17.91
CA VAL A 786 -10.65 -18.25 -18.08
C VAL A 786 -10.73 -19.04 -19.37
N ARG A 787 -11.63 -20.02 -19.40
CA ARG A 787 -12.14 -20.60 -20.65
C ARG A 787 -13.61 -20.26 -20.84
N VAL A 788 -14.00 -20.03 -22.07
CA VAL A 788 -15.36 -19.71 -22.50
C VAL A 788 -15.79 -20.80 -23.48
N ASP A 789 -16.87 -21.52 -23.16
CA ASP A 789 -17.43 -22.54 -24.05
C ASP A 789 -17.98 -21.89 -25.33
N ARG A 790 -17.50 -22.32 -26.50
CA ARG A 790 -17.82 -21.71 -27.80
C ARG A 790 -19.29 -21.88 -28.21
N THR A 791 -20.01 -22.81 -27.58
CA THR A 791 -21.42 -23.11 -27.90
C THR A 791 -22.36 -22.40 -26.94
N THR A 792 -22.03 -22.40 -25.65
CA THR A 792 -22.91 -21.91 -24.58
C THR A 792 -22.50 -20.54 -24.04
N SER A 793 -21.30 -20.05 -24.40
CA SER A 793 -20.67 -18.86 -23.80
C SER A 793 -20.48 -18.94 -22.28
N ALA A 794 -20.53 -20.15 -21.70
CA ALA A 794 -20.31 -20.36 -20.28
C ALA A 794 -18.83 -20.14 -19.93
N VAL A 795 -18.58 -19.28 -18.95
CA VAL A 795 -17.23 -18.96 -18.47
C VAL A 795 -16.85 -19.87 -17.31
N THR A 796 -15.63 -20.40 -17.35
CA THR A 796 -15.02 -21.18 -16.25
C THR A 796 -13.65 -20.59 -15.93
N LEU A 797 -13.44 -20.23 -14.67
CA LEU A 797 -12.13 -19.82 -14.17
C LEU A 797 -11.17 -21.02 -14.14
N LEU A 798 -10.01 -20.90 -14.78
CA LEU A 798 -8.94 -21.90 -14.73
C LEU A 798 -7.96 -21.60 -13.60
N THR A 799 -7.56 -20.34 -13.45
CA THR A 799 -6.74 -19.85 -12.34
C THR A 799 -6.85 -18.34 -12.22
N ASN A 800 -6.65 -17.84 -11.01
CA ASN A 800 -6.43 -16.42 -10.70
C ASN A 800 -5.19 -16.22 -9.82
N SER A 801 -4.27 -17.19 -9.84
CA SER A 801 -3.09 -17.21 -8.98
C SER A 801 -1.82 -16.72 -9.68
N LEU A 802 -1.95 -16.27 -10.92
CA LEU A 802 -0.85 -15.78 -11.74
C LEU A 802 -1.05 -14.29 -11.91
N ASP A 803 -0.02 -13.48 -11.74
CA ASP A 803 -0.12 -12.05 -12.01
C ASP A 803 -0.40 -11.87 -13.51
N LEU A 804 -1.59 -11.41 -13.87
CA LEU A 804 -2.01 -11.03 -15.23
C LEU A 804 -2.34 -9.53 -15.30
N SER A 805 -2.16 -8.79 -14.20
CA SER A 805 -2.55 -7.39 -14.05
C SER A 805 -1.77 -6.43 -14.96
N THR A 806 -0.69 -6.91 -15.58
CA THR A 806 0.11 -6.13 -16.53
C THR A 806 -0.59 -5.95 -17.88
N THR A 807 -0.26 -4.86 -18.58
CA THR A 807 -1.05 -4.35 -19.72
C THR A 807 -1.13 -5.25 -20.96
N GLN A 808 -0.41 -6.39 -21.03
CA GLN A 808 -0.47 -7.30 -22.19
C GLN A 808 -0.15 -8.75 -21.83
N ASN A 809 -1.06 -9.67 -22.17
CA ASN A 809 -0.95 -11.08 -21.84
C ASN A 809 -1.14 -11.95 -23.09
N TYR A 810 -0.06 -12.35 -23.76
CA TYR A 810 -0.18 -13.17 -24.97
C TYR A 810 -0.50 -14.60 -24.61
N LEU A 811 -1.41 -15.23 -25.33
CA LEU A 811 -1.91 -16.57 -25.02
C LEU A 811 -1.89 -17.46 -26.25
N HIS A 812 -1.32 -18.66 -26.12
CA HIS A 812 -1.29 -19.68 -27.15
C HIS A 812 -1.83 -20.99 -26.62
N ALA A 813 -2.64 -21.66 -27.42
CA ALA A 813 -3.12 -23.02 -27.15
C ALA A 813 -2.35 -24.03 -27.99
N LYS A 814 -2.05 -25.18 -27.39
CA LYS A 814 -1.41 -26.31 -28.07
C LYS A 814 -2.18 -27.59 -27.79
N ASP A 815 -2.62 -28.22 -28.87
CA ASP A 815 -3.19 -29.57 -28.89
C ASP A 815 -2.10 -30.55 -29.36
N THR A 816 -1.66 -31.42 -28.46
CA THR A 816 -0.64 -32.45 -28.71
C THR A 816 -1.22 -33.82 -29.00
N THR A 817 -2.47 -34.06 -28.60
CA THR A 817 -3.18 -35.33 -28.83
C THR A 817 -3.93 -35.34 -30.16
N GLY A 818 -4.19 -34.17 -30.74
CA GLY A 818 -4.95 -33.98 -31.98
C GLY A 818 -6.45 -34.22 -31.81
N ASP A 819 -6.97 -34.14 -30.57
CA ASP A 819 -8.38 -34.36 -30.27
C ASP A 819 -9.27 -33.13 -30.48
N GLY A 820 -8.64 -32.00 -30.85
CA GLY A 820 -9.29 -30.71 -31.09
C GLY A 820 -9.33 -29.82 -29.85
N THR A 821 -8.94 -30.31 -28.67
CA THR A 821 -8.88 -29.53 -27.43
C THR A 821 -7.44 -29.24 -27.02
N ALA A 822 -7.21 -28.08 -26.40
CA ALA A 822 -5.88 -27.73 -25.94
C ALA A 822 -5.44 -28.62 -24.78
N ASP A 823 -4.26 -29.23 -24.92
CA ASP A 823 -3.57 -29.93 -23.83
C ASP A 823 -2.78 -28.95 -22.96
N PHE A 824 -2.24 -27.91 -23.61
CA PHE A 824 -1.39 -26.90 -23.00
C PHE A 824 -1.80 -25.50 -23.43
N LEU A 825 -1.77 -24.56 -22.49
CA LEU A 825 -1.71 -23.14 -22.77
C LEU A 825 -0.30 -22.63 -22.45
N TYR A 826 0.19 -21.68 -23.23
CA TYR A 826 1.40 -20.92 -22.95
C TYR A 826 1.07 -19.46 -23.01
N PHE A 827 1.44 -18.71 -21.97
CA PHE A 827 1.18 -17.30 -21.94
C PHE A 827 2.25 -16.55 -21.20
N LYS A 828 2.39 -15.28 -21.59
CA LYS A 828 3.26 -14.35 -20.92
C LYS A 828 2.37 -13.40 -20.12
N ALA A 829 2.71 -13.17 -18.87
CA ALA A 829 2.27 -12.00 -18.13
C ALA A 829 3.49 -11.13 -17.84
N GLY A 830 3.35 -9.95 -17.27
CA GLY A 830 4.47 -9.04 -17.01
C GLY A 830 5.66 -9.68 -16.31
N ASP A 831 6.79 -8.99 -16.34
CA ASP A 831 8.13 -9.51 -16.08
C ASP A 831 8.56 -10.56 -17.12
N ASP A 832 9.86 -10.79 -17.31
CA ASP A 832 10.41 -11.71 -18.32
C ASP A 832 10.14 -13.20 -17.96
N ILE A 833 8.86 -13.53 -17.73
CA ILE A 833 8.35 -14.80 -17.23
C ILE A 833 7.29 -15.33 -18.21
N VAL A 834 7.43 -16.60 -18.57
CA VAL A 834 6.43 -17.34 -19.35
C VAL A 834 5.81 -18.39 -18.46
N TYR A 835 4.49 -18.46 -18.50
CA TYR A 835 3.66 -19.42 -17.79
C TYR A 835 3.13 -20.49 -18.73
N PHE A 836 2.70 -21.60 -18.15
CA PHE A 836 1.92 -22.60 -18.85
C PHE A 836 0.70 -23.02 -18.04
N THR A 837 -0.31 -23.58 -18.71
CA THR A 837 -1.40 -24.34 -18.08
C THR A 837 -1.56 -25.69 -18.75
N CYS A 838 -1.62 -26.76 -17.97
CA CYS A 838 -1.91 -28.11 -18.43
C CYS A 838 -3.38 -28.47 -18.23
N ASN A 839 -3.89 -29.29 -19.13
CA ASN A 839 -5.28 -29.75 -19.15
C ASN A 839 -6.30 -28.59 -19.02
N PRO A 840 -6.17 -27.52 -19.82
CA PRO A 840 -7.04 -26.35 -19.72
C PRO A 840 -8.50 -26.69 -20.08
N GLY A 841 -8.77 -27.77 -20.83
CA GLY A 841 -10.11 -28.30 -21.12
C GLY A 841 -10.71 -29.21 -20.03
N GLY A 842 -9.92 -29.65 -19.04
CA GLY A 842 -10.32 -30.62 -18.03
C GLY A 842 -10.93 -30.03 -16.76
N ALA A 843 -11.09 -30.89 -15.74
CA ALA A 843 -11.63 -30.52 -14.43
C ALA A 843 -10.58 -29.99 -13.45
N THR A 844 -9.30 -30.28 -13.71
CA THR A 844 -8.17 -29.93 -12.82
C THR A 844 -7.04 -29.33 -13.65
N PRO A 845 -7.20 -28.09 -14.15
CA PRO A 845 -6.12 -27.39 -14.81
C PRO A 845 -4.96 -27.18 -13.84
N TYR A 846 -3.73 -27.20 -14.32
CA TYR A 846 -2.54 -26.91 -13.53
C TYR A 846 -1.69 -25.85 -14.21
N SER A 847 -1.37 -24.76 -13.52
CA SER A 847 -0.56 -23.68 -14.07
C SER A 847 0.66 -23.41 -13.21
N ASP A 848 1.77 -23.10 -13.87
CA ASP A 848 3.05 -22.77 -13.22
C ASP A 848 3.93 -21.95 -14.17
N VAL A 849 5.06 -21.48 -13.65
CA VAL A 849 6.12 -20.83 -14.44
C VAL A 849 6.80 -21.88 -15.32
N LEU A 850 6.82 -21.62 -16.63
CA LEU A 850 7.61 -22.38 -17.59
C LEU A 850 9.08 -21.99 -17.52
N ALA A 851 9.35 -20.70 -17.69
CA ALA A 851 10.70 -20.14 -17.77
C ALA A 851 10.70 -18.66 -17.36
N SER A 852 11.84 -18.21 -16.84
CA SER A 852 12.16 -16.79 -16.66
C SER A 852 13.48 -16.50 -17.35
N TYR A 853 13.60 -15.33 -18.00
CA TYR A 853 14.78 -14.95 -18.79
C TYR A 853 15.32 -13.56 -18.46
N GLY A 854 14.78 -12.88 -17.45
CA GLY A 854 15.24 -11.55 -17.05
C GLY A 854 14.44 -11.00 -15.87
N THR A 855 14.70 -9.74 -15.56
CA THR A 855 14.02 -8.96 -14.50
C THR A 855 13.56 -7.60 -15.06
N GLY A 856 13.44 -7.47 -16.38
CA GLY A 856 13.05 -6.23 -17.05
C GLY A 856 11.55 -6.01 -17.02
N TYR A 857 11.15 -4.74 -17.02
CA TYR A 857 9.78 -4.30 -17.23
C TYR A 857 9.64 -3.78 -18.67
N GLY A 858 8.67 -4.28 -19.43
CA GLY A 858 8.38 -3.78 -20.78
C GLY A 858 8.54 -4.77 -21.93
N SER A 859 9.13 -5.95 -21.68
CA SER A 859 9.12 -7.06 -22.64
C SER A 859 7.70 -7.64 -22.74
N TYR A 860 6.98 -7.35 -23.82
CA TYR A 860 5.72 -8.00 -24.14
C TYR A 860 5.88 -8.90 -25.37
N GLY A 861 4.92 -9.80 -25.56
CA GLY A 861 4.90 -10.69 -26.71
C GLY A 861 5.36 -12.10 -26.39
N LEU A 862 4.62 -13.06 -26.94
CA LEU A 862 4.99 -14.46 -26.92
C LEU A 862 4.51 -15.06 -28.23
N GLY A 863 5.39 -15.78 -28.93
CA GLY A 863 5.07 -16.40 -30.20
C GLY A 863 5.31 -17.90 -30.16
N LEU A 864 4.28 -18.70 -30.49
CA LEU A 864 4.39 -20.15 -30.57
C LEU A 864 4.76 -20.60 -31.99
N ASP A 865 5.90 -21.26 -32.13
CA ASP A 865 6.24 -22.07 -33.29
C ASP A 865 5.87 -23.53 -32.99
N ALA A 866 4.62 -23.88 -33.29
CA ALA A 866 4.07 -25.20 -32.98
C ALA A 866 4.80 -26.33 -33.74
N ALA A 867 5.33 -26.05 -34.94
CA ALA A 867 6.04 -27.02 -35.76
C ALA A 867 7.43 -27.33 -35.20
N ALA A 868 8.15 -26.30 -34.74
CA ALA A 868 9.47 -26.47 -34.10
C ALA A 868 9.38 -26.84 -32.62
N ASN A 869 8.18 -26.80 -32.03
CA ASN A 869 7.95 -26.93 -30.59
C ASN A 869 8.74 -25.90 -29.76
N LYS A 870 8.66 -24.63 -30.14
CA LYS A 870 9.41 -23.53 -29.49
C LYS A 870 8.50 -22.35 -29.19
N LEU A 871 8.80 -21.65 -28.10
CA LEU A 871 8.30 -20.30 -27.89
C LEU A 871 9.41 -19.30 -28.18
N TYR A 872 9.02 -18.19 -28.80
CA TYR A 872 9.86 -17.03 -29.02
C TYR A 872 9.33 -15.88 -28.19
N ALA A 873 10.22 -15.19 -27.51
CA ALA A 873 9.95 -13.95 -26.80
C ALA A 873 11.05 -12.92 -27.13
N TRP A 874 10.83 -11.69 -26.73
CA TRP A 874 11.80 -10.61 -26.93
C TRP A 874 12.24 -10.08 -25.57
N ASP A 875 13.55 -9.96 -25.36
CA ASP A 875 14.12 -9.29 -24.19
C ASP A 875 14.49 -7.87 -24.59
N ASP A 876 13.71 -6.90 -24.15
CA ASP A 876 13.90 -5.48 -24.47
C ASP A 876 15.10 -4.85 -23.74
N SER A 877 15.54 -5.49 -22.66
CA SER A 877 16.61 -5.01 -21.79
C SER A 877 17.98 -5.41 -22.33
N THR A 878 18.07 -6.58 -22.96
CA THR A 878 19.30 -7.04 -23.63
C THR A 878 19.22 -6.96 -25.17
N TYR A 879 18.05 -6.64 -25.73
CA TYR A 879 17.78 -6.62 -27.17
C TYR A 879 18.07 -7.98 -27.84
N GLU A 880 17.66 -9.06 -27.18
CA GLU A 880 17.91 -10.43 -27.63
C GLU A 880 16.59 -11.15 -27.98
N LEU A 881 16.68 -12.01 -29.00
CA LEU A 881 15.60 -12.95 -29.28
C LEU A 881 15.71 -14.12 -28.31
N VAL A 882 14.68 -14.33 -27.51
CA VAL A 882 14.61 -15.42 -26.53
C VAL A 882 13.90 -16.61 -27.14
N VAL A 883 14.48 -17.80 -26.99
CA VAL A 883 13.93 -19.07 -27.45
C VAL A 883 13.76 -20.01 -26.27
N ILE A 884 12.56 -20.53 -26.07
CA ILE A 884 12.22 -21.48 -25.00
C ILE A 884 11.85 -22.81 -25.63
N GLN A 885 12.50 -23.90 -25.20
CA GLN A 885 12.32 -25.25 -25.76
C GLN A 885 12.48 -26.39 -24.75
#